data_AF-A0A077Z3W0-F1
#
_entry.id   AF-A0A077Z3W0-F1
#
_cell.length_a   1.000
_cell.length_b   1.000
_cell.length_c   1.000
_cell.angle_alpha   90.00
_cell.angle_beta   90.00
_cell.angle_gamma   90.00
#
_symmetry.space_group_name_H-M   'P 1'
#
loop_
_entity.id
_entity.type
_entity.pdbx_description
1 polymer ?
#
loop_
_entity_poly.entity_id
_entity_poly.type
_entity_poly.pdbx_seq_one_letter_code
_entity_poly.pdbx_strand_id
1 'polypeptide(L)'
;MFYPDPFDVIIIGGGHAGTEAAMAAARMGQQTLLLTHNIDTLGQMSCNPAIGGIGKGHLVKEVDALGGLMAKAIDQAGIQFRILNASKGPAVRATRAQADRVLYRQAVRTALENQPNLMIFQQAVEDLIVENDRVVGAVTQMGLKFRAKAVVLTVGTFLDGKIHIGLDNYSGGRAGDPPSIPLSRRLRELPLRVGRLKTGTPPRIDARTIDFSVLAQQHGDNPMPVFSFMGNASQHPQQVPCYITHTNEKTHDVIRSNLDRSPMYAGVIEGVGPRYCPSIEDKVMRFADRNQHQIFLEPEGLTSNEIYPNGISTSLPFDVQMQIVRSMQGMENAKIVRPGYAIEYDFFDPRDLKPTLESKFIQGLFFAGQINGTTGYEEAAAQGLLAGLNAARLSADKEGWAPARSQAYLGVLVDDLCTLGTKEPYRMFTSRAEYRLMLREDNADLRLTEIGRELGLVDDERWARFNEKLENIERERQRLKSTWVTPSAEAAAEVNAHLTAPLSREASGEDLLRRPEMTYEKLTTLTPFAPALTDEQAAEQVEIQVKYEGYIARQQDEIEKQLRNENTLLPATLDYRQVSGLSNEVIAKLNDHKPASIGQASRISGVTPAAISILLVWLKKQAPAYQATHQEQVITVLNKLSLLLKDAGISLTDHQKNQLIAYVNMLHKWNKAYNLTSVRDPNEMLVRHILDSIVVAPYLQGERFIDVGTGPGLPGIPLSIVRPEAHFTLLDSLGKRVRFLRQVQHELKLENIEPVQSRVEEFPSEPPFDGVISRAFASLNDMVSWCHHLPGEQGRFYALKGQMPEDEIALLPEEYQVESVVKLQVPALDGERHLVVIKANKI
;
A
#
# COMPACT_ATOMS: atom_id res chain seq x y z
N MET A 1 -15.58 20.53 -30.35
CA MET A 1 -16.44 19.32 -30.44
C MET A 1 -16.15 18.43 -29.24
N PHE A 2 -17.14 17.75 -28.66
CA PHE A 2 -16.91 16.71 -27.67
C PHE A 2 -16.78 15.35 -28.36
N TYR A 3 -15.85 14.52 -27.90
CA TYR A 3 -15.84 13.09 -28.22
C TYR A 3 -17.16 12.45 -27.74
N PRO A 4 -17.75 11.52 -28.50
CA PRO A 4 -19.09 10.99 -28.21
C PRO A 4 -19.18 10.34 -26.83
N ASP A 5 -18.21 9.52 -26.46
CA ASP A 5 -18.26 8.75 -25.22
C ASP A 5 -17.64 9.55 -24.05
N PRO A 6 -18.35 9.70 -22.92
CA PRO A 6 -17.75 10.19 -21.69
C PRO A 6 -16.91 9.11 -21.02
N PHE A 7 -15.93 9.53 -20.23
CA PHE A 7 -15.09 8.64 -19.43
C PHE A 7 -15.35 8.88 -17.94
N ASP A 8 -15.00 7.91 -17.11
CA ASP A 8 -15.00 8.10 -15.66
C ASP A 8 -13.75 8.87 -15.23
N VAL A 9 -12.60 8.45 -15.75
CA VAL A 9 -11.28 8.99 -15.42
C VAL A 9 -10.48 9.30 -16.69
N ILE A 10 -9.89 10.50 -16.75
CA ILE A 10 -8.88 10.85 -17.76
C ILE A 10 -7.50 10.92 -17.10
N ILE A 11 -6.52 10.23 -17.68
CA ILE A 11 -5.11 10.30 -17.29
C ILE A 11 -4.34 11.09 -18.34
N ILE A 12 -3.59 12.11 -17.91
CA ILE A 12 -2.83 13.00 -18.81
C ILE A 12 -1.33 12.76 -18.65
N GLY A 13 -0.77 12.06 -19.63
CA GLY A 13 0.66 11.78 -19.77
C GLY A 13 1.02 10.34 -19.42
N GLY A 14 1.42 9.54 -20.42
CA GLY A 14 1.75 8.12 -20.27
C GLY A 14 3.15 7.81 -19.75
N GLY A 15 3.65 8.59 -18.78
CA GLY A 15 4.86 8.25 -18.03
C GLY A 15 4.59 7.22 -16.93
N HIS A 16 5.59 6.87 -16.11
CA HIS A 16 5.45 5.87 -15.04
C HIS A 16 4.26 6.11 -14.09
N ALA A 17 4.01 7.37 -13.70
CA ALA A 17 2.83 7.71 -12.90
C ALA A 17 1.52 7.50 -13.69
N GLY A 18 1.47 7.94 -14.95
CA GLY A 18 0.26 7.81 -15.76
C GLY A 18 -0.05 6.37 -16.14
N THR A 19 0.98 5.55 -16.36
CA THR A 19 0.85 4.11 -16.55
C THR A 19 0.15 3.47 -15.35
N GLU A 20 0.67 3.64 -14.14
CA GLU A 20 0.04 3.04 -12.97
C GLU A 20 -1.34 3.63 -12.67
N ALA A 21 -1.53 4.93 -12.89
CA ALA A 21 -2.84 5.57 -12.68
C ALA A 21 -3.90 5.02 -13.64
N ALA A 22 -3.56 4.88 -14.93
CA ALA A 22 -4.45 4.33 -15.95
C ALA A 22 -4.78 2.87 -15.67
N MET A 23 -3.76 2.05 -15.35
CA MET A 23 -3.96 0.64 -15.03
C MET A 23 -4.83 0.46 -13.77
N ALA A 24 -4.58 1.24 -12.71
CA ALA A 24 -5.36 1.17 -11.48
C ALA A 24 -6.84 1.50 -11.71
N ALA A 25 -7.13 2.62 -12.38
CA ALA A 25 -8.50 3.04 -12.63
C ALA A 25 -9.27 2.05 -13.53
N ALA A 26 -8.64 1.59 -14.61
CA ALA A 26 -9.24 0.66 -15.55
C ALA A 26 -9.54 -0.73 -14.92
N ARG A 27 -8.63 -1.22 -14.07
CA ARG A 27 -8.79 -2.50 -13.35
C ARG A 27 -9.92 -2.47 -12.32
N MET A 28 -10.22 -1.30 -11.77
CA MET A 28 -11.37 -1.10 -10.89
C MET A 28 -12.70 -0.98 -11.65
N GLY A 29 -12.72 -1.27 -12.95
CA GLY A 29 -13.93 -1.26 -13.77
C GLY A 29 -14.37 0.13 -14.25
N GLN A 30 -13.52 1.15 -14.14
CA GLN A 30 -13.84 2.50 -14.60
C GLN A 30 -13.43 2.70 -16.06
N GLN A 31 -14.27 3.36 -16.86
CA GLN A 31 -13.93 3.72 -18.23
C GLN A 31 -12.85 4.80 -18.21
N THR A 32 -11.65 4.42 -18.62
CA THR A 32 -10.44 5.22 -18.43
C THR A 32 -9.86 5.62 -19.78
N LEU A 33 -9.55 6.91 -19.94
CA LEU A 33 -8.86 7.45 -21.12
C LEU A 33 -7.43 7.85 -20.75
N LEU A 34 -6.43 7.28 -21.41
CA LEU A 34 -5.04 7.71 -21.33
C LEU A 34 -4.70 8.62 -22.52
N LEU A 35 -4.55 9.92 -22.24
CA LEU A 35 -4.05 10.92 -23.19
C LEU A 35 -2.52 11.00 -23.11
N THR A 36 -1.85 10.85 -24.24
CA THR A 36 -0.39 10.95 -24.33
C THR A 36 0.07 11.60 -25.64
N HIS A 37 1.20 12.30 -25.61
CA HIS A 37 1.76 12.94 -26.82
C HIS A 37 2.21 11.91 -27.86
N ASN A 38 2.76 10.79 -27.40
CA ASN A 38 3.32 9.76 -28.25
C ASN A 38 3.17 8.37 -27.59
N ILE A 39 2.42 7.48 -28.24
CA ILE A 39 2.17 6.10 -27.79
C ILE A 39 3.48 5.28 -27.80
N ASP A 40 4.41 5.56 -28.70
CA ASP A 40 5.68 4.84 -28.80
C ASP A 40 6.62 5.12 -27.62
N THR A 41 6.28 6.08 -26.75
CA THR A 41 7.04 6.46 -25.56
C THR A 41 6.44 5.94 -24.24
N LEU A 42 5.37 5.14 -24.29
CA LEU A 42 4.76 4.54 -23.10
C LEU A 42 5.74 3.60 -22.39
N GLY A 43 6.10 3.89 -21.15
CA GLY A 43 7.14 3.17 -20.41
C GLY A 43 8.58 3.66 -20.69
N GLN A 44 8.75 4.81 -21.35
CA GLN A 44 10.08 5.36 -21.64
C GLN A 44 10.84 5.73 -20.35
N MET A 45 11.97 5.05 -20.12
CA MET A 45 12.95 5.40 -19.09
C MET A 45 13.88 6.50 -19.64
N SER A 46 13.84 7.69 -19.04
CA SER A 46 14.53 8.88 -19.56
C SER A 46 15.92 9.12 -18.96
N CYS A 47 16.15 8.59 -17.76
CA CYS A 47 17.34 8.78 -16.94
C CYS A 47 18.12 7.46 -16.80
N ASN A 48 18.28 6.86 -15.62
CA ASN A 48 18.98 5.57 -15.51
C ASN A 48 18.17 4.43 -16.16
N PRO A 49 18.82 3.42 -16.77
CA PRO A 49 18.18 2.19 -17.24
C PRO A 49 18.03 1.19 -16.09
N ALA A 50 17.50 1.60 -14.93
CA ALA A 50 17.33 0.71 -13.78
C ALA A 50 16.06 1.00 -13.00
N ILE A 51 15.51 -0.03 -12.37
CA ILE A 51 14.37 0.02 -11.45
C ILE A 51 14.80 -0.50 -10.08
N GLY A 52 14.38 0.20 -9.02
CA GLY A 52 14.60 -0.17 -7.64
C GLY A 52 15.89 0.39 -7.03
N GLY A 53 16.39 -0.32 -6.03
CA GLY A 53 17.43 0.14 -5.10
C GLY A 53 16.86 0.60 -3.76
N ILE A 54 17.70 1.18 -2.90
CA ILE A 54 17.32 1.50 -1.52
C ILE A 54 16.11 2.45 -1.47
N GLY A 55 15.02 2.02 -0.81
CA GLY A 55 13.74 2.74 -0.74
C GLY A 55 12.89 2.64 -2.02
N LYS A 56 13.53 2.65 -3.19
CA LYS A 56 12.88 2.48 -4.50
C LYS A 56 12.34 1.06 -4.72
N GLY A 57 13.13 0.04 -4.41
CA GLY A 57 12.70 -1.36 -4.53
C GLY A 57 11.54 -1.67 -3.59
N HIS A 58 11.48 -1.01 -2.42
CA HIS A 58 10.37 -1.12 -1.49
C HIS A 58 9.10 -0.56 -2.11
N LEU A 59 9.15 0.63 -2.72
CA LEU A 59 8.03 1.17 -3.46
C LEU A 59 7.58 0.26 -4.61
N VAL A 60 8.52 -0.35 -5.35
CA VAL A 60 8.17 -1.26 -6.46
C VAL A 60 7.43 -2.50 -5.93
N LYS A 61 7.89 -3.09 -4.83
CA LYS A 61 7.22 -4.23 -4.17
C LYS A 61 5.84 -3.84 -3.61
N GLU A 62 5.69 -2.63 -3.10
CA GLU A 62 4.39 -2.11 -2.64
C GLU A 62 3.42 -1.83 -3.79
N VAL A 63 3.91 -1.29 -4.90
CA VAL A 63 3.15 -1.14 -6.14
C VAL A 63 2.69 -2.51 -6.63
N ASP A 64 3.56 -3.53 -6.62
CA ASP A 64 3.19 -4.90 -7.00
C ASP A 64 2.14 -5.52 -6.09
N ALA A 65 2.29 -5.38 -4.78
CA ALA A 65 1.35 -5.88 -3.79
C ALA A 65 -0.06 -5.27 -3.95
N LEU A 66 -0.12 -3.99 -4.32
CA LEU A 66 -1.37 -3.30 -4.66
C LEU A 66 -1.87 -3.62 -6.08
N GLY A 67 -1.22 -4.54 -6.80
CA GLY A 67 -1.65 -5.01 -8.11
C GLY A 67 -1.05 -4.25 -9.30
N GLY A 68 -0.16 -3.28 -9.09
CA GLY A 68 0.45 -2.45 -10.14
C GLY A 68 1.29 -3.21 -11.18
N LEU A 69 1.81 -2.47 -12.16
CA LEU A 69 2.50 -3.02 -13.34
C LEU A 69 4.03 -3.03 -13.23
N MET A 70 4.63 -2.05 -12.54
CA MET A 70 6.07 -1.77 -12.58
C MET A 70 6.95 -2.99 -12.29
N ALA A 71 6.58 -3.82 -11.31
CA ALA A 71 7.31 -5.03 -10.94
C ALA A 71 7.27 -6.10 -12.04
N LYS A 72 6.07 -6.39 -12.57
CA LYS A 72 5.91 -7.32 -13.71
C LYS A 72 6.67 -6.82 -14.95
N ALA A 73 6.65 -5.52 -15.21
CA ALA A 73 7.35 -4.92 -16.34
C ALA A 73 8.89 -5.04 -16.22
N ILE A 74 9.46 -4.81 -15.03
CA ILE A 74 10.90 -5.01 -14.84
C ILE A 74 11.28 -6.50 -14.86
N ASP A 75 10.43 -7.40 -14.38
CA ASP A 75 10.71 -8.83 -14.48
C ASP A 75 10.80 -9.30 -15.94
N GLN A 76 9.97 -8.77 -16.83
CA GLN A 76 10.01 -9.10 -18.27
C GLN A 76 11.17 -8.42 -19.03
N ALA A 77 11.81 -7.41 -18.45
CA ALA A 77 12.80 -6.57 -19.12
C ALA A 77 14.14 -6.48 -18.41
N GLY A 78 14.30 -7.17 -17.28
CA GLY A 78 15.46 -7.04 -16.41
C GLY A 78 16.66 -7.85 -16.92
N ILE A 79 17.75 -7.15 -17.21
CA ILE A 79 18.99 -7.73 -17.74
C ILE A 79 20.08 -7.89 -16.66
N GLN A 80 19.79 -7.52 -15.42
CA GLN A 80 20.63 -7.78 -14.25
C GLN A 80 19.80 -7.59 -13.00
N PHE A 81 19.76 -8.55 -12.08
CA PHE A 81 19.08 -8.41 -10.78
C PHE A 81 20.06 -8.55 -9.61
N ARG A 82 19.92 -7.69 -8.59
CA ARG A 82 20.75 -7.69 -7.38
C ARG A 82 19.96 -7.32 -6.13
N ILE A 83 20.32 -7.93 -4.99
CA ILE A 83 19.90 -7.52 -3.64
C ILE A 83 20.98 -6.64 -3.02
N LEU A 84 20.70 -5.35 -2.94
CA LEU A 84 21.51 -4.40 -2.20
C LEU A 84 21.38 -4.65 -0.70
N ASN A 85 22.46 -4.42 0.05
CA ASN A 85 22.51 -4.64 1.51
C ASN A 85 22.16 -6.08 1.96
N ALA A 86 22.42 -7.10 1.14
CA ALA A 86 22.11 -8.51 1.45
C ALA A 86 22.57 -8.96 2.85
N SER A 87 23.74 -8.48 3.32
CA SER A 87 24.33 -8.83 4.61
C SER A 87 23.83 -8.01 5.82
N LYS A 88 22.98 -7.01 5.63
CA LYS A 88 22.54 -6.09 6.71
C LYS A 88 21.15 -6.40 7.29
N GLY A 89 20.58 -7.54 6.92
CA GLY A 89 19.27 -8.00 7.38
C GLY A 89 18.08 -7.43 6.60
N PRO A 90 16.89 -8.05 6.69
CA PRO A 90 15.73 -7.79 5.83
C PRO A 90 15.22 -6.35 5.83
N ALA A 91 15.33 -5.64 6.96
CA ALA A 91 14.83 -4.26 7.09
C ALA A 91 15.48 -3.23 6.16
N VAL A 92 16.64 -3.55 5.57
CA VAL A 92 17.39 -2.64 4.70
C VAL A 92 17.83 -3.26 3.38
N ARG A 93 17.49 -4.54 3.15
CA ARG A 93 17.70 -5.21 1.86
C ARG A 93 16.85 -4.51 0.82
N ALA A 94 17.41 -4.31 -0.37
CA ALA A 94 16.66 -3.70 -1.46
C ALA A 94 17.00 -4.31 -2.81
N THR A 95 15.99 -4.69 -3.56
CA THR A 95 16.12 -5.24 -4.90
C THR A 95 16.37 -4.11 -5.88
N ARG A 96 17.31 -4.31 -6.81
CA ARG A 96 17.58 -3.40 -7.91
C ARG A 96 17.82 -4.22 -9.18
N ALA A 97 17.23 -3.78 -10.28
CA ALA A 97 17.44 -4.40 -11.57
C ALA A 97 17.84 -3.38 -12.64
N GLN A 98 18.75 -3.77 -13.52
CA GLN A 98 18.99 -3.05 -14.78
C GLN A 98 17.94 -3.49 -15.79
N ALA A 99 17.40 -2.54 -16.54
CA ALA A 99 16.36 -2.77 -17.53
C ALA A 99 16.95 -2.65 -18.95
N ASP A 100 16.56 -3.55 -19.84
CA ASP A 100 16.55 -3.24 -21.25
C ASP A 100 15.43 -2.23 -21.51
N ARG A 101 15.80 -1.02 -21.95
CA ARG A 101 14.84 0.07 -22.16
C ARG A 101 13.81 -0.24 -23.23
N VAL A 102 14.17 -1.01 -24.27
CA VAL A 102 13.25 -1.39 -25.34
C VAL A 102 12.27 -2.43 -24.82
N LEU A 103 12.75 -3.46 -24.12
CA LEU A 103 11.89 -4.49 -23.54
C LEU A 103 10.96 -3.91 -22.47
N TYR A 104 11.45 -3.02 -21.61
CA TYR A 104 10.61 -2.40 -20.57
C TYR A 104 9.49 -1.55 -21.18
N ARG A 105 9.83 -0.73 -22.19
CA ARG A 105 8.86 0.07 -22.94
C ARG A 105 7.84 -0.82 -23.66
N GLN A 106 8.29 -1.91 -24.26
CA GLN A 106 7.43 -2.89 -24.91
C GLN A 106 6.48 -3.56 -23.91
N ALA A 107 6.97 -4.01 -22.76
CA ALA A 107 6.18 -4.66 -21.72
C ALA A 107 5.09 -3.71 -21.18
N VAL A 108 5.45 -2.45 -20.90
CA VAL A 108 4.50 -1.43 -20.43
C VAL A 108 3.44 -1.13 -21.49
N ARG A 109 3.85 -0.87 -22.74
CA ARG A 109 2.91 -0.59 -23.84
C ARG A 109 1.94 -1.75 -24.04
N THR A 110 2.45 -2.97 -24.14
CA THR A 110 1.63 -4.19 -24.34
C THR A 110 0.61 -4.35 -23.23
N ALA A 111 1.00 -4.11 -21.97
CA ALA A 111 0.09 -4.21 -20.84
C ALA A 111 -1.01 -3.14 -20.87
N LEU A 112 -0.68 -1.90 -21.22
CA LEU A 112 -1.67 -0.81 -21.34
C LEU A 112 -2.65 -1.05 -22.50
N GLU A 113 -2.15 -1.47 -23.66
CA GLU A 113 -2.98 -1.71 -24.86
C GLU A 113 -3.97 -2.86 -24.67
N ASN A 114 -3.66 -3.82 -23.80
CA ASN A 114 -4.49 -5.00 -23.55
C ASN A 114 -5.24 -4.95 -22.22
N GLN A 115 -5.26 -3.81 -21.53
CA GLN A 115 -5.99 -3.64 -20.27
C GLN A 115 -7.48 -3.34 -20.55
N PRO A 116 -8.43 -4.17 -20.07
CA PRO A 116 -9.85 -3.86 -20.17
C PRO A 116 -10.19 -2.50 -19.55
N ASN A 117 -11.17 -1.80 -20.14
CA ASN A 117 -11.65 -0.47 -19.76
C ASN A 117 -10.64 0.68 -19.97
N LEU A 118 -9.52 0.44 -20.66
CA LEU A 118 -8.53 1.47 -20.97
C LEU A 118 -8.52 1.79 -22.47
N MET A 119 -8.84 3.04 -22.81
CA MET A 119 -8.61 3.60 -24.14
C MET A 119 -7.33 4.45 -24.13
N ILE A 120 -6.44 4.22 -25.09
CA ILE A 120 -5.27 5.07 -25.32
C ILE A 120 -5.57 6.00 -26.49
N PHE A 121 -5.31 7.30 -26.32
CA PHE A 121 -5.50 8.28 -27.39
C PHE A 121 -4.31 9.24 -27.48
N GLN A 122 -3.72 9.34 -28.68
CA GLN A 122 -2.52 10.14 -28.90
C GLN A 122 -2.87 11.60 -29.19
N GLN A 123 -2.85 12.42 -28.15
CA GLN A 123 -2.93 13.87 -28.25
C GLN A 123 -2.26 14.54 -27.04
N ALA A 124 -1.68 15.73 -27.30
CA ALA A 124 -1.31 16.66 -26.24
C ALA A 124 -2.57 17.25 -25.60
N VAL A 125 -2.53 17.49 -24.29
CA VAL A 125 -3.57 18.26 -23.60
C VAL A 125 -3.11 19.71 -23.48
N GLU A 126 -3.97 20.62 -23.91
CA GLU A 126 -3.73 22.06 -23.77
C GLU A 126 -4.45 22.65 -22.56
N ASP A 127 -5.58 22.06 -22.17
CA ASP A 127 -6.51 22.68 -21.23
C ASP A 127 -7.32 21.64 -20.42
N LEU A 128 -7.70 21.98 -19.18
CA LEU A 128 -8.69 21.30 -18.34
C LEU A 128 -10.04 22.03 -18.38
N ILE A 129 -11.13 21.28 -18.51
CA ILE A 129 -12.48 21.82 -18.39
C ILE A 129 -12.85 21.79 -16.91
N VAL A 130 -13.10 22.97 -16.32
CA VAL A 130 -13.43 23.13 -14.90
C VAL A 130 -14.73 23.90 -14.78
N GLU A 131 -15.67 23.38 -13.99
CA GLU A 131 -16.97 23.98 -13.71
C GLU A 131 -17.19 23.98 -12.19
N ASN A 132 -17.44 25.14 -11.59
CA ASN A 132 -17.65 25.30 -10.14
C ASN A 132 -16.58 24.59 -9.27
N ASP A 133 -15.31 24.89 -9.55
CA ASP A 133 -14.15 24.30 -8.86
C ASP A 133 -14.05 22.77 -8.97
N ARG A 134 -14.74 22.15 -9.93
CA ARG A 134 -14.66 20.72 -10.22
C ARG A 134 -14.18 20.47 -11.64
N VAL A 135 -13.26 19.53 -11.81
CA VAL A 135 -12.86 19.10 -13.16
C VAL A 135 -13.97 18.28 -13.81
N VAL A 136 -14.28 18.58 -15.07
CA VAL A 136 -15.32 17.87 -15.86
C VAL A 136 -14.79 17.35 -17.19
N GLY A 137 -13.50 17.53 -17.48
CA GLY A 137 -12.90 17.06 -18.72
C GLY A 137 -11.56 17.69 -19.07
N ALA A 138 -11.11 17.42 -20.29
CA ALA A 138 -9.87 17.94 -20.87
C ALA A 138 -10.06 18.35 -22.33
N VAL A 139 -9.23 19.28 -22.80
CA VAL A 139 -9.17 19.74 -24.20
C VAL A 139 -7.80 19.43 -24.76
N THR A 140 -7.79 18.73 -25.90
CA THR A 140 -6.58 18.40 -26.63
C THR A 140 -6.11 19.56 -27.50
N GLN A 141 -4.85 19.50 -27.94
CA GLN A 141 -4.28 20.45 -28.90
C GLN A 141 -5.06 20.52 -30.23
N MET A 142 -5.68 19.42 -30.65
CA MET A 142 -6.57 19.40 -31.81
C MET A 142 -7.90 20.18 -31.58
N GLY A 143 -8.17 20.64 -30.36
CA GLY A 143 -9.44 21.28 -29.97
C GLY A 143 -10.57 20.29 -29.67
N LEU A 144 -10.29 18.98 -29.68
CA LEU A 144 -11.23 17.93 -29.27
C LEU A 144 -11.34 17.91 -27.75
N LYS A 145 -12.58 17.84 -27.25
CA LYS A 145 -12.92 17.85 -25.82
C LYS A 145 -13.37 16.47 -25.36
N PHE A 146 -12.91 16.05 -24.20
CA PHE A 146 -13.35 14.81 -23.54
C PHE A 146 -13.99 15.15 -22.20
N ARG A 147 -15.10 14.48 -21.85
CA ARG A 147 -15.75 14.61 -20.55
C ARG A 147 -15.26 13.52 -19.61
N ALA A 148 -15.01 13.89 -18.35
CA ALA A 148 -14.76 12.92 -17.29
C ALA A 148 -15.13 13.44 -15.90
N LYS A 149 -15.34 12.52 -14.95
CA LYS A 149 -15.63 12.86 -13.55
C LYS A 149 -14.37 13.20 -12.75
N ALA A 150 -13.23 12.60 -13.13
CA ALA A 150 -11.94 12.84 -12.52
C ALA A 150 -10.82 12.95 -13.57
N VAL A 151 -9.77 13.70 -13.25
CA VAL A 151 -8.58 13.87 -14.10
C VAL A 151 -7.32 13.69 -13.26
N VAL A 152 -6.37 12.91 -13.76
CA VAL A 152 -5.05 12.74 -13.15
C VAL A 152 -3.97 13.35 -14.06
N LEU A 153 -3.22 14.32 -13.54
CA LEU A 153 -2.08 14.94 -14.22
C LEU A 153 -0.76 14.21 -13.88
N THR A 154 -0.12 13.63 -14.90
CA THR A 154 1.13 12.86 -14.81
C THR A 154 2.16 13.29 -15.84
N VAL A 155 2.26 14.60 -16.04
CA VAL A 155 2.97 15.30 -17.12
C VAL A 155 4.50 15.27 -17.07
N GLY A 156 5.11 14.61 -16.07
CA GLY A 156 6.56 14.45 -16.00
C GLY A 156 7.31 15.79 -16.00
N THR A 157 8.33 15.92 -16.84
CA THR A 157 9.17 17.12 -17.02
C THR A 157 8.70 18.03 -18.17
N PHE A 158 7.47 17.84 -18.68
CA PHE A 158 7.01 18.51 -19.90
C PHE A 158 6.47 19.92 -19.67
N LEU A 159 5.97 20.24 -18.47
CA LEU A 159 5.43 21.56 -18.17
C LEU A 159 6.54 22.60 -18.17
N ASP A 160 6.46 23.52 -19.13
CA ASP A 160 7.44 24.59 -19.36
C ASP A 160 8.89 24.09 -19.37
N GLY A 161 9.11 22.88 -19.90
CA GLY A 161 10.39 22.19 -19.88
C GLY A 161 11.46 22.93 -20.67
N LYS A 162 12.65 23.08 -20.07
CA LYS A 162 13.81 23.77 -20.65
C LYS A 162 15.08 22.93 -20.49
N ILE A 163 15.70 22.56 -21.61
CA ILE A 163 16.91 21.75 -21.65
C ILE A 163 18.13 22.67 -21.69
N HIS A 164 19.14 22.36 -20.89
CA HIS A 164 20.39 23.12 -20.74
C HIS A 164 21.60 22.23 -21.04
N ILE A 165 22.44 22.69 -21.97
CA ILE A 165 23.74 22.10 -22.31
C ILE A 165 24.75 23.24 -22.42
N GLY A 166 25.58 23.39 -21.40
CA GLY A 166 26.38 24.60 -21.25
C GLY A 166 25.50 25.82 -21.01
N LEU A 167 25.84 26.94 -21.65
CA LEU A 167 25.06 28.18 -21.57
C LEU A 167 23.89 28.21 -22.56
N ASP A 168 23.88 27.28 -23.53
CA ASP A 168 22.79 27.13 -24.47
C ASP A 168 21.60 26.41 -23.83
N ASN A 169 20.41 26.82 -24.25
CA ASN A 169 19.16 26.24 -23.80
C ASN A 169 18.09 26.26 -24.89
N TYR A 170 17.18 25.30 -24.82
CA TYR A 170 16.03 25.21 -25.72
C TYR A 170 14.84 24.56 -25.01
N SER A 171 13.63 24.88 -25.45
CA SER A 171 12.41 24.32 -24.85
C SER A 171 12.19 22.87 -25.27
N GLY A 172 11.81 22.03 -24.32
CA GLY A 172 11.59 20.60 -24.54
C GLY A 172 11.25 19.89 -23.23
N GLY A 173 10.33 18.93 -23.26
CA GLY A 173 10.03 18.11 -22.06
C GLY A 173 11.12 17.07 -21.80
N ARG A 174 11.66 16.51 -22.88
CA ARG A 174 12.81 15.59 -22.93
C ARG A 174 13.57 15.86 -24.22
N ALA A 175 14.79 15.35 -24.35
CA ALA A 175 15.53 15.49 -25.60
C ALA A 175 14.77 14.81 -26.75
N GLY A 176 14.28 15.62 -27.70
CA GLY A 176 13.47 15.19 -28.85
C GLY A 176 11.95 15.39 -28.68
N ASP A 177 11.46 15.66 -27.47
CA ASP A 177 10.04 15.81 -27.19
C ASP A 177 9.65 17.28 -26.92
N PRO A 178 8.54 17.79 -27.49
CA PRO A 178 8.10 19.16 -27.26
C PRO A 178 7.64 19.38 -25.80
N PRO A 179 7.72 20.62 -25.29
CA PRO A 179 7.15 20.97 -23.98
C PRO A 179 5.63 21.13 -24.05
N SER A 180 4.96 21.07 -22.89
CA SER A 180 3.54 21.43 -22.74
C SER A 180 3.43 22.83 -22.11
N ILE A 181 3.32 23.84 -22.96
CA ILE A 181 3.28 25.27 -22.55
C ILE A 181 1.86 25.75 -22.20
N PRO A 182 0.81 25.49 -23.02
CA PRO A 182 -0.54 26.01 -22.72
C PRO A 182 -1.08 25.48 -21.39
N LEU A 183 -0.90 24.18 -21.13
CA LEU A 183 -1.33 23.56 -19.88
C LEU A 183 -0.61 24.16 -18.67
N SER A 184 0.71 24.38 -18.77
CA SER A 184 1.48 25.02 -17.69
C SER A 184 0.94 26.41 -17.37
N ARG A 185 0.66 27.23 -18.40
CA ARG A 185 0.08 28.56 -18.20
C ARG A 185 -1.25 28.50 -17.46
N ARG A 186 -2.15 27.60 -17.89
CA ARG A 186 -3.44 27.43 -17.22
C ARG A 186 -3.29 26.99 -15.76
N LEU A 187 -2.39 26.05 -15.49
CA LEU A 187 -2.18 25.58 -14.12
C LEU A 187 -1.60 26.67 -13.21
N ARG A 188 -0.82 27.62 -13.76
CA ARG A 188 -0.34 28.81 -13.03
C ARG A 188 -1.43 29.86 -12.75
N GLU A 189 -2.55 29.83 -13.48
CA GLU A 189 -3.72 30.68 -13.21
C GLU A 189 -4.56 30.14 -12.04
N LEU A 190 -4.36 28.88 -11.66
CA LEU A 190 -4.98 28.27 -10.49
C LEU A 190 -4.29 28.75 -9.21
N PRO A 191 -4.96 28.70 -8.03
CA PRO A 191 -4.38 29.09 -6.75
C PRO A 191 -3.36 28.07 -6.20
N LEU A 192 -2.58 27.44 -7.08
CA LEU A 192 -1.54 26.46 -6.75
C LEU A 192 -0.18 27.15 -6.67
N ARG A 193 0.60 26.80 -5.66
CA ARG A 193 1.99 27.24 -5.54
C ARG A 193 2.85 26.53 -6.58
N VAL A 194 3.50 27.30 -7.44
CA VAL A 194 4.43 26.80 -8.46
C VAL A 194 5.86 27.10 -8.07
N GLY A 195 6.75 26.15 -8.38
CA GLY A 195 8.19 26.36 -8.38
C GLY A 195 8.85 25.67 -9.58
N ARG A 196 10.18 25.82 -9.68
CA ARG A 196 10.99 25.11 -10.67
C ARG A 196 11.97 24.15 -10.01
N LEU A 197 12.14 23.00 -10.63
CA LEU A 197 13.16 22.02 -10.26
C LEU A 197 14.05 21.69 -11.44
N LYS A 198 15.25 21.23 -11.12
CA LYS A 198 16.24 20.76 -12.08
C LYS A 198 16.53 19.28 -11.85
N THR A 199 16.61 18.51 -12.95
CA THR A 199 17.26 17.19 -12.94
C THR A 199 18.25 17.07 -14.08
N GLY A 200 19.31 16.26 -13.89
CA GLY A 200 20.37 16.07 -14.88
C GLY A 200 20.51 14.61 -15.31
N THR A 201 20.97 14.41 -16.54
CA THR A 201 21.24 13.08 -17.12
C THR A 201 22.64 13.06 -17.75
N PRO A 202 23.37 11.93 -17.72
CA PRO A 202 24.71 11.84 -18.28
C PRO A 202 24.69 11.76 -19.82
N PRO A 203 25.85 11.95 -20.46
CA PRO A 203 26.02 11.57 -21.86
C PRO A 203 25.88 10.06 -22.05
N ARG A 204 25.37 9.64 -23.21
CA ARG A 204 25.23 8.22 -23.60
C ARG A 204 26.42 7.87 -24.46
N ILE A 205 27.12 6.78 -24.13
CA ILE A 205 28.43 6.44 -24.71
C ILE A 205 28.28 5.23 -25.63
N ASP A 206 29.00 5.21 -26.76
CA ASP A 206 29.05 4.06 -27.66
C ASP A 206 29.92 2.94 -27.08
N ALA A 207 29.31 1.80 -26.77
CA ALA A 207 29.94 0.62 -26.20
C ALA A 207 31.17 0.15 -27.00
N ARG A 208 31.16 0.31 -28.33
CA ARG A 208 32.26 -0.16 -29.20
C ARG A 208 33.54 0.67 -29.05
N THR A 209 33.44 1.83 -28.41
CA THR A 209 34.54 2.78 -28.20
C THR A 209 35.08 2.77 -26.78
N ILE A 210 34.58 1.84 -25.97
CA ILE A 210 34.99 1.59 -24.60
C ILE A 210 35.93 0.38 -24.58
N ASP A 211 37.09 0.51 -23.93
CA ASP A 211 37.93 -0.63 -23.59
C ASP A 211 37.41 -1.28 -22.30
N PHE A 212 36.53 -2.26 -22.44
CA PHE A 212 36.00 -3.03 -21.31
C PHE A 212 37.03 -3.99 -20.69
N SER A 213 38.15 -4.29 -21.36
CA SER A 213 39.13 -5.29 -20.90
C SER A 213 39.90 -4.84 -19.66
N VAL A 214 40.00 -3.53 -19.45
CA VAL A 214 40.68 -2.91 -18.31
C VAL A 214 39.74 -2.62 -17.13
N LEU A 215 38.44 -2.90 -17.26
CA LEU A 215 37.41 -2.55 -16.29
C LEU A 215 36.90 -3.76 -15.51
N ALA A 216 36.64 -3.55 -14.21
CA ALA A 216 36.03 -4.58 -13.38
C ALA A 216 34.56 -4.78 -13.76
N GLN A 217 34.13 -6.04 -13.82
CA GLN A 217 32.76 -6.44 -14.07
C GLN A 217 31.99 -6.64 -12.75
N GLN A 218 30.72 -6.26 -12.74
CA GLN A 218 29.77 -6.55 -11.68
C GLN A 218 28.58 -7.29 -12.28
N HIS A 219 28.46 -8.58 -11.93
CA HIS A 219 27.33 -9.42 -12.31
C HIS A 219 26.13 -9.24 -11.37
N GLY A 220 24.99 -9.77 -11.81
CA GLY A 220 23.82 -9.98 -10.96
C GLY A 220 24.05 -11.07 -9.91
N ASP A 221 23.07 -11.25 -9.04
CA ASP A 221 23.11 -12.26 -7.98
C ASP A 221 22.65 -13.64 -8.51
N ASN A 222 23.14 -14.72 -7.89
CA ASN A 222 22.72 -16.11 -8.14
C ASN A 222 22.42 -16.78 -6.78
N PRO A 223 21.19 -17.25 -6.50
CA PRO A 223 20.01 -17.26 -7.37
C PRO A 223 19.51 -15.86 -7.75
N MET A 224 18.85 -15.76 -8.91
CA MET A 224 18.41 -14.50 -9.48
C MET A 224 17.18 -13.95 -8.75
N PRO A 225 17.24 -12.73 -8.20
CA PRO A 225 16.08 -12.10 -7.56
C PRO A 225 14.94 -11.79 -8.53
N VAL A 226 13.71 -11.74 -8.01
CA VAL A 226 12.49 -11.41 -8.75
C VAL A 226 11.77 -10.22 -8.08
N PHE A 227 11.25 -9.26 -8.84
CA PHE A 227 10.52 -8.11 -8.31
C PHE A 227 9.06 -8.40 -7.99
N SER A 228 8.29 -8.99 -8.90
CA SER A 228 6.88 -9.32 -8.66
C SER A 228 6.75 -10.49 -7.69
N PHE A 229 5.79 -10.43 -6.79
CA PHE A 229 5.40 -11.59 -5.96
C PHE A 229 4.77 -12.72 -6.81
N MET A 230 4.33 -12.40 -8.02
CA MET A 230 3.80 -13.35 -9.01
C MET A 230 4.85 -13.73 -10.07
N GLY A 231 6.05 -13.14 -10.01
CA GLY A 231 7.08 -13.35 -11.01
C GLY A 231 7.83 -14.67 -10.82
N ASN A 232 8.57 -15.08 -11.85
CA ASN A 232 9.50 -16.20 -11.77
C ASN A 232 10.81 -15.86 -12.49
N ALA A 233 11.93 -16.40 -12.02
CA ALA A 233 13.26 -16.13 -12.58
C ALA A 233 13.37 -16.49 -14.08
N SER A 234 12.56 -17.44 -14.58
CA SER A 234 12.54 -17.81 -16.00
C SER A 234 11.94 -16.73 -16.91
N GLN A 235 11.25 -15.73 -16.35
CA GLN A 235 10.68 -14.62 -17.12
C GLN A 235 11.74 -13.58 -17.49
N HIS A 236 12.90 -13.60 -16.82
CA HIS A 236 13.93 -12.62 -17.02
C HIS A 236 14.66 -12.85 -18.36
N PRO A 237 14.95 -11.76 -19.11
CA PRO A 237 15.86 -11.81 -20.24
C PRO A 237 17.27 -12.28 -19.85
N GLN A 238 18.12 -12.40 -20.89
CA GLN A 238 19.54 -12.68 -20.70
C GLN A 238 20.18 -11.67 -19.73
N GLN A 239 20.94 -12.19 -18.76
CA GLN A 239 21.64 -11.37 -17.78
C GLN A 239 23.01 -10.90 -18.31
N VAL A 240 23.34 -9.63 -18.07
CA VAL A 240 24.61 -9.00 -18.47
C VAL A 240 25.26 -8.27 -17.28
N PRO A 241 26.60 -8.18 -17.25
CA PRO A 241 27.30 -7.40 -16.23
C PRO A 241 27.18 -5.90 -16.46
N CYS A 242 27.34 -5.13 -15.39
CA CYS A 242 27.75 -3.73 -15.47
C CYS A 242 29.26 -3.63 -15.32
N TYR A 243 29.85 -2.53 -15.77
CA TYR A 243 31.28 -2.27 -15.60
C TYR A 243 31.52 -1.11 -14.65
N ILE A 244 32.67 -1.12 -13.98
CA ILE A 244 33.04 -0.11 -13.00
C ILE A 244 34.27 0.63 -13.49
N THR A 245 34.18 1.96 -13.53
CA THR A 245 35.31 2.88 -13.75
C THR A 245 35.27 3.99 -12.70
N HIS A 246 36.23 4.90 -12.73
CA HIS A 246 36.37 5.98 -11.76
C HIS A 246 36.72 7.29 -12.47
N THR A 247 36.18 8.39 -11.94
CA THR A 247 36.78 9.72 -12.18
C THR A 247 38.13 9.80 -11.47
N ASN A 248 38.97 10.74 -11.91
CA ASN A 248 40.29 10.99 -11.31
C ASN A 248 40.57 12.49 -11.25
N GLU A 249 41.75 12.86 -10.75
CA GLU A 249 42.16 14.27 -10.61
C GLU A 249 42.09 15.04 -11.93
N LYS A 250 42.49 14.43 -13.06
CA LYS A 250 42.37 15.06 -14.39
C LYS A 250 40.91 15.36 -14.73
N THR A 251 40.00 14.42 -14.45
CA THR A 251 38.56 14.65 -14.61
C THR A 251 38.09 15.86 -13.80
N HIS A 252 38.56 15.97 -12.56
CA HIS A 252 38.16 17.05 -11.65
C HIS A 252 38.73 18.40 -12.08
N ASP A 253 39.96 18.43 -12.58
CA ASP A 253 40.59 19.64 -13.09
C ASP A 253 39.89 20.18 -14.34
N VAL A 254 39.46 19.28 -15.24
CA VAL A 254 38.62 19.64 -16.41
C VAL A 254 37.32 20.29 -15.95
N ILE A 255 36.66 19.72 -14.94
CA ILE A 255 35.42 20.26 -14.37
C ILE A 255 35.67 21.64 -13.76
N ARG A 256 36.65 21.76 -12.86
CA ARG A 256 36.99 23.02 -12.15
C ARG A 256 37.32 24.14 -13.11
N SER A 257 38.06 23.84 -14.18
CA SER A 257 38.49 24.81 -15.20
C SER A 257 37.35 25.29 -16.10
N ASN A 258 36.17 24.65 -16.05
CA ASN A 258 35.00 24.99 -16.89
C ASN A 258 33.73 25.26 -16.07
N LEU A 259 33.84 25.52 -14.77
CA LEU A 259 32.68 25.80 -13.90
C LEU A 259 31.92 27.06 -14.32
N ASP A 260 32.61 28.05 -14.85
CA ASP A 260 32.05 29.29 -15.42
C ASP A 260 31.08 29.02 -16.59
N ARG A 261 31.22 27.88 -17.26
CA ARG A 261 30.36 27.44 -18.37
C ARG A 261 29.25 26.48 -17.91
N SER A 262 29.18 26.17 -16.61
CA SER A 262 28.07 25.40 -16.06
C SER A 262 26.87 26.32 -15.82
N PRO A 263 25.69 26.01 -16.38
CA PRO A 263 24.51 26.86 -16.21
C PRO A 263 24.04 26.96 -14.75
N MET A 264 24.44 26.03 -13.87
CA MET A 264 24.19 26.18 -12.43
C MET A 264 25.05 27.25 -11.79
N TYR A 265 26.35 27.22 -12.05
CA TYR A 265 27.31 28.12 -11.41
C TYR A 265 27.33 29.50 -12.07
N ALA A 266 26.92 29.59 -13.33
CA ALA A 266 26.68 30.85 -14.03
C ALA A 266 25.32 31.50 -13.69
N GLY A 267 24.47 30.86 -12.86
CA GLY A 267 23.16 31.40 -12.48
C GLY A 267 22.10 31.39 -13.59
N VAL A 268 22.27 30.53 -14.60
CA VAL A 268 21.33 30.41 -15.75
C VAL A 268 20.13 29.51 -15.41
N ILE A 269 20.30 28.56 -14.49
CA ILE A 269 19.21 27.69 -14.00
C ILE A 269 18.67 28.24 -12.68
N GLU A 270 17.36 28.45 -12.61
CA GLU A 270 16.68 28.91 -11.39
C GLU A 270 16.32 27.73 -10.47
N GLY A 271 16.03 26.57 -11.07
CA GLY A 271 15.53 25.38 -10.40
C GLY A 271 16.56 24.68 -9.52
N VAL A 272 16.09 24.25 -8.35
CA VAL A 272 16.92 23.53 -7.37
C VAL A 272 17.14 22.09 -7.82
N GLY A 273 18.40 21.64 -7.82
CA GLY A 273 18.78 20.27 -8.13
C GLY A 273 18.78 19.33 -6.91
N PRO A 274 18.83 18.00 -7.11
CA PRO A 274 18.80 17.02 -6.03
C PRO A 274 20.11 16.96 -5.23
N ARG A 275 20.05 17.09 -3.91
CA ARG A 275 21.22 17.00 -3.01
C ARG A 275 21.91 15.64 -2.96
N TYR A 276 21.14 14.56 -3.06
CA TYR A 276 21.65 13.19 -2.89
C TYR A 276 22.14 12.53 -4.19
N CYS A 277 21.82 13.10 -5.36
CA CYS A 277 22.35 12.69 -6.65
C CYS A 277 22.71 13.93 -7.48
N PRO A 278 23.67 14.74 -6.98
CA PRO A 278 24.06 15.97 -7.66
C PRO A 278 24.72 15.63 -9.00
N SER A 279 24.74 16.61 -9.91
CA SER A 279 25.55 16.51 -11.12
C SER A 279 27.04 16.39 -10.76
N ILE A 280 27.86 15.85 -11.66
CA ILE A 280 29.28 15.62 -11.39
C ILE A 280 30.02 16.92 -11.06
N GLU A 281 29.65 18.04 -11.71
CA GLU A 281 30.19 19.35 -11.40
C GLU A 281 29.83 19.86 -10.00
N ASP A 282 28.70 19.46 -9.43
CA ASP A 282 28.31 19.79 -8.05
C ASP A 282 28.89 18.80 -7.04
N LYS A 283 28.99 17.52 -7.42
CA LYS A 283 29.63 16.48 -6.61
C LYS A 283 31.11 16.77 -6.35
N VAL A 284 31.86 17.16 -7.39
CA VAL A 284 33.30 17.50 -7.27
C VAL A 284 33.52 18.72 -6.37
N MET A 285 32.63 19.72 -6.43
CA MET A 285 32.76 20.91 -5.58
C MET A 285 32.35 20.66 -4.13
N ARG A 286 31.30 19.88 -3.89
CA ARG A 286 30.84 19.53 -2.53
C ARG A 286 31.78 18.57 -1.79
N PHE A 287 32.46 17.70 -2.54
CA PHE A 287 33.34 16.67 -2.00
C PHE A 287 34.75 16.81 -2.58
N ALA A 288 35.31 18.02 -2.48
CA ALA A 288 36.61 18.37 -3.07
C ALA A 288 37.78 17.58 -2.48
N ASP A 289 37.60 16.95 -1.31
CA ASP A 289 38.54 16.05 -0.64
C ASP A 289 38.66 14.67 -1.29
N ARG A 290 37.73 14.31 -2.20
CA ARG A 290 37.71 13.01 -2.87
C ARG A 290 38.46 13.08 -4.19
N ASN A 291 39.56 12.35 -4.31
CA ASN A 291 40.36 12.30 -5.55
C ASN A 291 39.72 11.45 -6.66
N GLN A 292 38.69 10.67 -6.33
CA GLN A 292 37.94 9.87 -7.28
C GLN A 292 36.49 9.65 -6.85
N HIS A 293 35.63 9.43 -7.84
CA HIS A 293 34.26 8.98 -7.68
C HIS A 293 34.01 7.78 -8.59
N GLN A 294 33.44 6.73 -8.01
CA GLN A 294 33.05 5.52 -8.74
C GLN A 294 31.88 5.80 -9.70
N ILE A 295 32.01 5.28 -10.92
CA ILE A 295 31.04 5.37 -12.01
C ILE A 295 30.67 3.95 -12.45
N PHE A 296 29.38 3.70 -12.64
CA PHE A 296 28.88 2.46 -13.22
C PHE A 296 28.57 2.67 -14.70
N LEU A 297 29.13 1.84 -15.55
CA LEU A 297 28.79 1.75 -16.97
C LEU A 297 27.69 0.71 -17.12
N GLU A 298 26.47 1.19 -17.29
CA GLU A 298 25.25 0.39 -17.31
C GLU A 298 24.79 0.20 -18.77
N PRO A 299 24.60 -1.04 -19.26
CA PRO A 299 24.00 -1.28 -20.56
C PRO A 299 22.57 -0.73 -20.63
N GLU A 300 22.21 -0.03 -21.70
CA GLU A 300 20.82 0.43 -21.89
C GLU A 300 19.87 -0.65 -22.46
N GLY A 301 20.41 -1.77 -22.94
CA GLY A 301 19.64 -2.93 -23.42
C GLY A 301 20.50 -3.97 -24.12
N LEU A 302 19.93 -5.15 -24.40
CA LEU A 302 20.59 -6.27 -25.07
C LEU A 302 20.84 -6.01 -26.56
N THR A 303 20.03 -5.12 -27.15
CA THR A 303 20.04 -4.81 -28.59
C THR A 303 20.55 -3.39 -28.87
N SER A 304 21.13 -2.72 -27.87
CA SER A 304 21.67 -1.36 -27.97
C SER A 304 23.16 -1.34 -27.68
N ASN A 305 23.90 -0.48 -28.39
CA ASN A 305 25.30 -0.17 -28.08
C ASN A 305 25.42 1.12 -27.23
N GLU A 306 24.31 1.68 -26.73
CA GLU A 306 24.37 2.81 -25.81
C GLU A 306 24.67 2.33 -24.37
N ILE A 307 25.67 2.95 -23.75
CA ILE A 307 26.04 2.77 -22.34
C ILE A 307 25.67 4.03 -21.56
N TYR A 308 25.06 3.83 -20.40
CA TYR A 308 24.70 4.86 -19.45
C TYR A 308 25.77 4.94 -18.33
N PRO A 309 26.63 5.97 -18.31
CA PRO A 309 27.66 6.14 -17.29
C PRO A 309 27.05 6.79 -16.03
N ASN A 310 26.45 5.96 -15.18
CA ASN A 310 25.79 6.36 -13.95
C ASN A 310 26.80 6.96 -12.95
N GLY A 311 26.60 8.24 -12.65
CA GLY A 311 27.44 9.02 -11.73
C GLY A 311 28.04 10.29 -12.35
N ILE A 312 28.00 10.43 -13.68
CA ILE A 312 28.48 11.63 -14.39
C ILE A 312 27.36 12.48 -15.04
N SER A 313 26.17 12.53 -14.43
CA SER A 313 25.12 13.47 -14.87
C SER A 313 25.68 14.90 -14.90
N THR A 314 25.44 15.66 -15.96
CA THR A 314 26.06 16.97 -16.12
C THR A 314 25.22 17.91 -16.98
N SER A 315 25.47 19.20 -16.82
CA SER A 315 24.97 20.27 -17.67
C SER A 315 26.08 21.09 -18.34
N LEU A 316 27.33 20.62 -18.27
CA LEU A 316 28.47 21.27 -18.91
C LEU A 316 28.36 21.22 -20.46
N PRO A 317 29.06 22.11 -21.17
CA PRO A 317 29.13 22.09 -22.64
C PRO A 317 29.68 20.77 -23.20
N PHE A 318 29.27 20.40 -24.41
CA PHE A 318 29.59 19.11 -25.03
C PHE A 318 31.10 18.83 -25.15
N ASP A 319 31.91 19.84 -25.50
CA ASP A 319 33.37 19.73 -25.56
C ASP A 319 33.98 19.34 -24.21
N VAL A 320 33.46 19.91 -23.12
CA VAL A 320 33.88 19.59 -21.75
C VAL A 320 33.41 18.19 -21.35
N GLN A 321 32.18 17.81 -21.72
CA GLN A 321 31.69 16.44 -21.48
C GLN A 321 32.59 15.40 -22.14
N MET A 322 33.07 15.67 -23.36
CA MET A 322 33.98 14.79 -24.07
C MET A 322 35.33 14.64 -23.33
N GLN A 323 35.86 15.74 -22.78
CA GLN A 323 37.07 15.71 -21.97
C GLN A 323 36.88 14.92 -20.66
N ILE A 324 35.75 15.12 -19.97
CA ILE A 324 35.39 14.38 -18.74
C ILE A 324 35.30 12.88 -19.02
N VAL A 325 34.61 12.49 -20.09
CA VAL A 325 34.46 11.08 -20.46
C VAL A 325 35.84 10.49 -20.79
N ARG A 326 36.62 11.13 -21.65
CA ARG A 326 37.92 10.62 -22.10
C ARG A 326 39.02 10.64 -21.06
N SER A 327 38.84 11.35 -19.94
CA SER A 327 39.82 11.31 -18.86
C SER A 327 39.68 10.09 -17.95
N MET A 328 38.56 9.34 -18.02
CA MET A 328 38.33 8.14 -17.22
C MET A 328 38.93 6.90 -17.85
N GLN A 329 39.35 5.95 -17.01
CA GLN A 329 39.94 4.68 -17.44
C GLN A 329 38.98 3.89 -18.34
N GLY A 330 39.51 3.36 -19.45
CA GLY A 330 38.79 2.58 -20.45
C GLY A 330 37.96 3.44 -21.43
N MET A 331 37.81 4.74 -21.14
CA MET A 331 37.00 5.68 -21.93
C MET A 331 37.87 6.62 -22.78
N GLU A 332 39.18 6.41 -22.87
CA GLU A 332 40.15 7.34 -23.47
C GLU A 332 39.79 7.68 -24.93
N ASN A 333 39.21 6.71 -25.64
CA ASN A 333 38.77 6.82 -27.03
C ASN A 333 37.25 6.87 -27.20
N ALA A 334 36.50 6.91 -26.10
CA ALA A 334 35.05 6.83 -26.10
C ALA A 334 34.43 7.93 -26.98
N LYS A 335 33.28 7.60 -27.58
CA LYS A 335 32.44 8.52 -28.36
C LYS A 335 31.09 8.69 -27.69
N ILE A 336 30.64 9.94 -27.57
CA ILE A 336 29.31 10.26 -27.05
C ILE A 336 28.29 10.16 -28.18
N VAL A 337 27.25 9.34 -27.98
CA VAL A 337 26.09 9.17 -28.86
C VAL A 337 25.05 10.27 -28.60
N ARG A 338 24.81 10.58 -27.32
CA ARG A 338 23.88 11.65 -26.90
C ARG A 338 24.52 12.50 -25.81
N PRO A 339 24.44 13.85 -25.88
CA PRO A 339 25.00 14.70 -24.85
C PRO A 339 24.25 14.53 -23.51
N GLY A 340 24.98 14.71 -22.42
CA GLY A 340 24.40 14.97 -21.11
C GLY A 340 23.76 16.34 -21.07
N TYR A 341 22.71 16.49 -20.28
CA TYR A 341 21.98 17.74 -20.16
C TYR A 341 21.26 17.84 -18.81
N ALA A 342 20.86 19.06 -18.46
CA ALA A 342 19.88 19.29 -17.41
C ALA A 342 18.52 19.71 -18.00
N ILE A 343 17.45 19.23 -17.39
CA ILE A 343 16.07 19.67 -17.66
C ILE A 343 15.57 20.45 -16.46
N GLU A 344 15.07 21.65 -16.72
CA GLU A 344 14.35 22.48 -15.78
C GLU A 344 12.86 22.45 -16.11
N TYR A 345 12.00 22.30 -15.12
CA TYR A 345 10.55 22.12 -15.34
C TYR A 345 9.74 22.68 -14.18
N ASP A 346 8.47 22.97 -14.44
CA ASP A 346 7.52 23.35 -13.40
C ASP A 346 7.15 22.16 -12.54
N PHE A 347 7.03 22.42 -11.24
CA PHE A 347 6.35 21.54 -10.31
C PHE A 347 5.42 22.36 -9.42
N PHE A 348 4.42 21.69 -8.87
CA PHE A 348 3.45 22.29 -7.95
C PHE A 348 3.74 21.80 -6.56
N ASP A 349 3.57 22.68 -5.58
CA ASP A 349 3.80 22.35 -4.18
C ASP A 349 2.80 21.29 -3.73
N PRO A 350 3.25 20.08 -3.37
CA PRO A 350 2.35 18.99 -3.01
C PRO A 350 1.58 19.27 -1.70
N ARG A 351 1.94 20.30 -0.94
CA ARG A 351 1.13 20.78 0.21
C ARG A 351 -0.24 21.32 -0.21
N ASP A 352 -0.44 21.60 -1.50
CA ASP A 352 -1.75 21.97 -2.06
C ASP A 352 -2.62 20.75 -2.40
N LEU A 353 -2.13 19.54 -2.11
CA LEU A 353 -2.85 18.29 -2.27
C LEU A 353 -3.32 17.73 -0.92
N LYS A 354 -4.44 17.02 -0.94
CA LYS A 354 -4.85 16.13 0.14
C LYS A 354 -3.93 14.90 0.15
N PRO A 355 -3.85 14.14 1.27
CA PRO A 355 -3.13 12.86 1.31
C PRO A 355 -3.66 11.80 0.32
N THR A 356 -4.82 12.03 -0.31
CA THR A 356 -5.36 11.24 -1.41
C THR A 356 -4.79 11.63 -2.78
N LEU A 357 -3.88 12.61 -2.83
CA LEU A 357 -3.33 13.27 -4.02
C LEU A 357 -4.32 14.13 -4.82
N GLU A 358 -5.54 14.30 -4.32
CA GLU A 358 -6.51 15.24 -4.89
C GLU A 358 -6.13 16.69 -4.56
N SER A 359 -6.30 17.60 -5.50
CA SER A 359 -6.15 19.03 -5.28
C SER A 359 -7.10 19.54 -4.18
N LYS A 360 -6.61 20.43 -3.33
CA LYS A 360 -7.44 21.14 -2.34
C LYS A 360 -8.32 22.21 -3.00
N PHE A 361 -7.99 22.64 -4.20
CA PHE A 361 -8.65 23.75 -4.89
C PHE A 361 -9.64 23.29 -5.95
N ILE A 362 -9.31 22.22 -6.68
CA ILE A 362 -10.17 21.67 -7.74
C ILE A 362 -10.56 20.23 -7.40
N GLN A 363 -11.84 19.99 -7.17
CA GLN A 363 -12.31 18.64 -6.87
C GLN A 363 -12.23 17.73 -8.11
N GLY A 364 -11.86 16.47 -7.89
CA GLY A 364 -11.65 15.49 -8.96
C GLY A 364 -10.33 15.63 -9.73
N LEU A 365 -9.51 16.63 -9.42
CA LEU A 365 -8.20 16.83 -10.05
C LEU A 365 -7.08 16.25 -9.18
N PHE A 366 -6.34 15.27 -9.68
CA PHE A 366 -5.27 14.57 -8.97
C PHE A 366 -3.93 14.79 -9.63
N PHE A 367 -2.86 14.93 -8.83
CA PHE A 367 -1.51 15.12 -9.34
C PHE A 367 -0.61 13.95 -8.90
N ALA A 368 0.20 13.42 -9.82
CA ALA A 368 1.12 12.33 -9.50
C ALA A 368 2.46 12.39 -10.26
N GLY A 369 3.54 12.09 -9.54
CA GLY A 369 4.89 11.95 -10.08
C GLY A 369 5.72 13.24 -10.00
N GLN A 370 6.45 13.56 -11.07
CA GLN A 370 7.40 14.68 -11.07
C GLN A 370 6.71 16.04 -10.90
N ILE A 371 5.44 16.16 -11.29
CA ILE A 371 4.61 17.34 -11.05
C ILE A 371 4.51 17.71 -9.56
N ASN A 372 4.63 16.72 -8.66
CA ASN A 372 4.62 16.90 -7.20
C ASN A 372 6.01 17.14 -6.61
N GLY A 373 7.02 17.39 -7.45
CA GLY A 373 8.39 17.64 -7.02
C GLY A 373 9.19 16.38 -6.64
N THR A 374 8.70 15.18 -6.96
CA THR A 374 9.48 13.95 -6.83
C THR A 374 10.44 13.74 -8.01
N THR A 375 11.49 12.93 -7.80
CA THR A 375 12.33 12.44 -8.91
C THR A 375 12.58 10.93 -8.78
N GLY A 376 12.15 10.18 -9.78
CA GLY A 376 12.31 8.73 -9.81
C GLY A 376 11.11 8.07 -10.46
N TYR A 377 11.35 6.91 -11.08
CA TYR A 377 10.28 6.17 -11.72
C TYR A 377 9.36 5.55 -10.67
N GLU A 378 9.95 5.05 -9.59
CA GLU A 378 9.30 4.30 -8.53
C GLU A 378 8.41 5.21 -7.68
N GLU A 379 8.91 6.37 -7.27
CA GLU A 379 8.12 7.40 -6.58
C GLU A 379 6.95 7.87 -7.46
N ALA A 380 7.16 7.99 -8.76
CA ALA A 380 6.13 8.41 -9.70
C ALA A 380 5.07 7.32 -9.90
N ALA A 381 5.48 6.07 -10.11
CA ALA A 381 4.58 4.92 -10.24
C ALA A 381 3.72 4.74 -8.98
N ALA A 382 4.32 4.82 -7.79
CA ALA A 382 3.62 4.71 -6.52
C ALA A 382 2.54 5.80 -6.36
N GLN A 383 2.88 7.06 -6.63
CA GLN A 383 1.88 8.14 -6.65
C GLN A 383 0.82 7.94 -7.73
N GLY A 384 1.22 7.47 -8.91
CA GLY A 384 0.33 7.18 -10.03
C GLY A 384 -0.74 6.18 -9.65
N LEU A 385 -0.34 5.05 -9.05
CA LEU A 385 -1.25 4.02 -8.56
C LEU A 385 -2.27 4.61 -7.59
N LEU A 386 -1.81 5.40 -6.60
CA LEU A 386 -2.70 6.02 -5.61
C LEU A 386 -3.66 7.05 -6.24
N ALA A 387 -3.15 7.90 -7.12
CA ALA A 387 -3.97 8.92 -7.78
C ALA A 387 -5.01 8.30 -8.72
N GLY A 388 -4.64 7.27 -9.49
CA GLY A 388 -5.57 6.53 -10.34
C GLY A 388 -6.64 5.79 -9.55
N LEU A 389 -6.23 5.11 -8.48
CA LEU A 389 -7.16 4.50 -7.51
C LEU A 389 -8.16 5.52 -6.98
N ASN A 390 -7.69 6.67 -6.46
CA ASN A 390 -8.59 7.65 -5.85
C ASN A 390 -9.46 8.38 -6.87
N ALA A 391 -8.96 8.60 -8.10
CA ALA A 391 -9.77 9.11 -9.20
C ALA A 391 -10.90 8.13 -9.56
N ALA A 392 -10.62 6.83 -9.61
CA ALA A 392 -11.62 5.78 -9.84
C ALA A 392 -12.62 5.63 -8.69
N ARG A 393 -12.18 5.83 -7.45
CA ARG A 393 -13.09 5.85 -6.29
C ARG A 393 -14.00 7.06 -6.35
N LEU A 394 -13.47 8.24 -6.67
CA LEU A 394 -14.25 9.46 -6.81
C LEU A 394 -15.27 9.36 -7.95
N SER A 395 -14.91 8.78 -9.10
CA SER A 395 -15.85 8.58 -10.21
C SER A 395 -17.00 7.62 -9.87
N ALA A 396 -16.80 6.75 -8.88
CA ALA A 396 -17.76 5.82 -8.32
C ALA A 396 -18.38 6.29 -6.98
N ASP A 397 -18.27 7.58 -6.66
CA ASP A 397 -18.84 8.21 -5.45
C ASP A 397 -18.37 7.57 -4.13
N LYS A 398 -17.11 7.12 -4.08
CA LYS A 398 -16.45 6.54 -2.91
C LYS A 398 -15.36 7.46 -2.37
N GLU A 399 -15.18 7.43 -1.05
CA GLU A 399 -14.10 8.14 -0.36
C GLU A 399 -12.72 7.66 -0.80
N GLY A 400 -11.78 8.59 -0.96
CA GLY A 400 -10.40 8.30 -1.33
C GLY A 400 -9.63 7.59 -0.22
N TRP A 401 -8.72 6.69 -0.59
CA TRP A 401 -7.79 6.06 0.34
C TRP A 401 -6.53 6.91 0.51
N ALA A 402 -6.11 7.07 1.76
CA ALA A 402 -4.82 7.67 2.12
C ALA A 402 -4.00 6.61 2.87
N PRO A 403 -2.94 6.03 2.26
CA PRO A 403 -2.14 4.99 2.88
C PRO A 403 -1.46 5.51 4.15
N ALA A 404 -1.53 4.74 5.24
CA ALA A 404 -0.86 5.14 6.47
C ALA A 404 0.66 4.99 6.36
N ARG A 405 1.42 5.91 6.98
CA ARG A 405 2.89 5.82 7.07
C ARG A 405 3.39 4.51 7.69
N SER A 406 2.60 3.92 8.60
CA SER A 406 2.93 2.64 9.24
C SER A 406 2.59 1.42 8.37
N GLN A 407 1.83 1.60 7.29
CA GLN A 407 1.45 0.53 6.37
C GLN A 407 2.42 0.39 5.21
N ALA A 408 2.96 1.50 4.69
CA ALA A 408 3.73 1.50 3.44
C ALA A 408 4.71 2.68 3.31
N TYR A 409 5.80 2.47 2.58
CA TYR A 409 6.64 3.55 2.05
C TYR A 409 5.85 4.47 1.12
N LEU A 410 4.83 3.99 0.40
CA LEU A 410 3.87 4.82 -0.31
C LEU A 410 3.21 5.85 0.63
N GLY A 411 2.80 5.43 1.83
CA GLY A 411 2.22 6.32 2.84
C GLY A 411 3.24 7.34 3.37
N VAL A 412 4.48 6.90 3.60
CA VAL A 412 5.59 7.80 3.97
C VAL A 412 5.86 8.84 2.90
N LEU A 413 5.96 8.42 1.63
CA LEU A 413 6.18 9.30 0.47
C LEU A 413 5.10 10.38 0.39
N VAL A 414 3.84 9.97 0.41
CA VAL A 414 2.71 10.88 0.19
C VAL A 414 2.52 11.82 1.39
N ASP A 415 2.65 11.33 2.62
CA ASP A 415 2.57 12.17 3.81
C ASP A 415 3.73 13.18 3.87
N ASP A 416 4.97 12.77 3.56
CA ASP A 416 6.10 13.69 3.49
C ASP A 416 5.82 14.82 2.50
N LEU A 417 5.35 14.49 1.29
CA LEU A 417 5.04 15.48 0.25
C LEU A 417 3.91 16.42 0.69
N CYS A 418 2.76 15.89 1.13
CA CYS A 418 1.59 16.70 1.46
C CYS A 418 1.77 17.50 2.76
N THR A 419 2.63 17.04 3.68
CA THR A 419 2.88 17.71 4.97
C THR A 419 4.02 18.70 4.88
N LEU A 420 5.16 18.30 4.31
CA LEU A 420 6.40 19.09 4.35
C LEU A 420 6.62 19.91 3.08
N GLY A 421 5.98 19.54 1.97
CA GLY A 421 6.32 20.05 0.65
C GLY A 421 7.69 19.54 0.22
N THR A 422 8.26 20.15 -0.82
CA THR A 422 9.65 19.91 -1.17
C THR A 422 10.30 21.13 -1.80
N LYS A 423 11.57 21.38 -1.46
CA LYS A 423 12.40 22.45 -2.04
C LYS A 423 13.39 21.95 -3.08
N GLU A 424 13.66 20.65 -3.07
CA GLU A 424 14.51 19.95 -4.02
C GLU A 424 13.76 18.71 -4.51
N PRO A 425 14.21 18.04 -5.58
CA PRO A 425 13.52 16.85 -6.05
C PRO A 425 13.52 15.75 -4.97
N TYR A 426 12.34 15.40 -4.49
CA TYR A 426 12.17 14.42 -3.41
C TYR A 426 12.57 13.02 -3.89
N ARG A 427 13.31 12.30 -3.03
CA ARG A 427 13.74 10.91 -3.26
C ARG A 427 13.47 10.06 -2.04
N MET A 428 12.94 8.87 -2.29
CA MET A 428 12.74 7.88 -1.25
C MET A 428 14.05 7.21 -0.86
N PHE A 429 14.27 7.15 0.45
CA PHE A 429 15.32 6.38 1.08
C PHE A 429 14.72 5.67 2.29
N THR A 430 15.27 4.52 2.64
CA THR A 430 14.84 3.79 3.85
C THR A 430 14.96 4.64 5.11
N SER A 431 15.90 5.61 5.13
CA SER A 431 16.09 6.52 6.26
C SER A 431 14.86 7.35 6.65
N ARG A 432 13.93 7.57 5.72
CA ARG A 432 12.72 8.37 5.94
C ARG A 432 11.58 7.61 6.61
N ALA A 433 11.57 6.28 6.51
CA ALA A 433 10.61 5.46 7.22
C ALA A 433 11.05 5.25 8.67
N GLU A 434 10.15 5.52 9.61
CA GLU A 434 10.35 5.26 11.04
C GLU A 434 10.19 3.76 11.35
N TYR A 435 9.36 3.06 10.56
CA TYR A 435 8.98 1.67 10.77
C TYR A 435 9.67 0.68 9.83
N ARG A 436 10.96 0.86 9.57
CA ARG A 436 11.72 0.11 8.55
C ARG A 436 11.70 -1.41 8.74
N LEU A 437 11.53 -1.87 9.98
CA LEU A 437 11.49 -3.29 10.26
C LEU A 437 10.15 -3.90 9.87
N MET A 438 9.05 -3.16 9.95
CA MET A 438 7.74 -3.57 9.45
C MET A 438 7.60 -3.34 7.95
N LEU A 439 8.12 -2.22 7.46
CA LEU A 439 8.05 -1.83 6.05
C LEU A 439 9.22 -2.45 5.29
N ARG A 440 9.15 -3.74 4.98
CA ARG A 440 10.20 -4.45 4.24
C ARG A 440 9.76 -4.76 2.82
N GLU A 441 10.73 -5.07 1.96
CA GLU A 441 10.44 -5.57 0.61
C GLU A 441 9.78 -6.95 0.64
N ASP A 442 10.24 -7.86 1.51
CA ASP A 442 9.79 -9.25 1.57
C ASP A 442 8.32 -9.44 1.97
N ASN A 443 7.72 -8.46 2.65
CA ASN A 443 6.38 -8.56 3.22
C ASN A 443 5.39 -7.51 2.68
N ALA A 444 5.73 -6.83 1.58
CA ALA A 444 4.84 -5.80 1.03
C ALA A 444 3.47 -6.38 0.65
N ASP A 445 3.42 -7.61 0.15
CA ASP A 445 2.19 -8.36 -0.13
C ASP A 445 1.36 -8.62 1.13
N LEU A 446 1.99 -9.08 2.22
CA LEU A 446 1.32 -9.29 3.50
C LEU A 446 0.76 -7.99 4.10
N ARG A 447 1.36 -6.84 3.78
CA ARG A 447 0.88 -5.53 4.24
C ARG A 447 -0.24 -4.96 3.38
N LEU A 448 -0.22 -5.20 2.08
CA LEU A 448 -0.98 -4.40 1.11
C LEU A 448 -1.90 -5.20 0.18
N THR A 449 -1.68 -6.51 -0.05
CA THR A 449 -2.51 -7.28 -0.99
C THR A 449 -3.96 -7.37 -0.52
N GLU A 450 -4.22 -7.55 0.78
CA GLU A 450 -5.59 -7.56 1.32
C GLU A 450 -6.28 -6.20 1.11
N ILE A 451 -5.58 -5.10 1.37
CA ILE A 451 -6.09 -3.74 1.10
C ILE A 451 -6.32 -3.55 -0.41
N GLY A 452 -5.38 -3.98 -1.25
CA GLY A 452 -5.53 -3.94 -2.71
C GLY A 452 -6.72 -4.73 -3.21
N ARG A 453 -7.06 -5.85 -2.58
CA ARG A 453 -8.25 -6.64 -2.89
C ARG A 453 -9.53 -5.92 -2.48
N GLU A 454 -9.59 -5.36 -1.27
CA GLU A 454 -10.74 -4.55 -0.81
C GLU A 454 -10.98 -3.31 -1.70
N LEU A 455 -9.91 -2.74 -2.25
CA LEU A 455 -9.97 -1.58 -3.14
C LEU A 455 -10.31 -1.94 -4.60
N GLY A 456 -10.26 -3.23 -4.98
CA GLY A 456 -10.55 -3.70 -6.34
C GLY A 456 -9.37 -3.64 -7.31
N LEU A 457 -8.13 -3.56 -6.82
CA LEU A 457 -6.91 -3.54 -7.64
C LEU A 457 -6.28 -4.92 -7.85
N VAL A 458 -6.50 -5.85 -6.90
CA VAL A 458 -5.91 -7.20 -6.91
C VAL A 458 -6.86 -8.17 -7.62
N ASP A 459 -6.34 -8.80 -8.67
CA ASP A 459 -7.04 -9.83 -9.46
C ASP A 459 -7.14 -11.17 -8.72
N ASP A 460 -7.98 -12.07 -9.25
CA ASP A 460 -8.26 -13.36 -8.63
C ASP A 460 -7.04 -14.28 -8.60
N GLU A 461 -6.20 -14.22 -9.65
CA GLU A 461 -4.95 -14.99 -9.74
C GLU A 461 -3.99 -14.62 -8.59
N ARG A 462 -3.73 -13.32 -8.40
CA ARG A 462 -2.89 -12.86 -7.29
C ARG A 462 -3.53 -13.14 -5.94
N TRP A 463 -4.85 -12.96 -5.82
CA TRP A 463 -5.55 -13.23 -4.56
C TRP A 463 -5.43 -14.69 -4.15
N ALA A 464 -5.58 -15.64 -5.08
CA ALA A 464 -5.41 -17.06 -4.82
C ALA A 464 -3.97 -17.38 -4.35
N ARG A 465 -2.96 -16.92 -5.10
CA ARG A 465 -1.54 -17.12 -4.74
C ARG A 465 -1.18 -16.50 -3.38
N PHE A 466 -1.72 -15.32 -3.09
CA PHE A 466 -1.50 -14.66 -1.80
C PHE A 466 -2.06 -15.46 -0.62
N ASN A 467 -3.30 -15.96 -0.74
CA ASN A 467 -3.90 -16.77 0.33
C ASN A 467 -3.16 -18.09 0.51
N GLU A 468 -2.76 -18.75 -0.59
CA GLU A 468 -1.92 -19.94 -0.53
C GLU A 468 -0.62 -19.69 0.25
N LYS A 469 0.11 -18.61 -0.09
CA LYS A 469 1.32 -18.21 0.64
C LYS A 469 1.03 -17.97 2.12
N LEU A 470 -0.04 -17.24 2.44
CA LEU A 470 -0.42 -16.91 3.82
C LEU A 470 -0.72 -18.17 4.65
N GLU A 471 -1.49 -19.11 4.09
CA GLU A 471 -1.80 -20.38 4.71
C GLU A 471 -0.55 -21.26 4.88
N ASN A 472 0.33 -21.28 3.88
CA ASN A 472 1.60 -22.00 3.94
C ASN A 472 2.50 -21.47 5.08
N ILE A 473 2.61 -20.15 5.22
CA ILE A 473 3.39 -19.52 6.31
C ILE A 473 2.82 -19.93 7.67
N GLU A 474 1.50 -19.79 7.86
CA GLU A 474 0.89 -20.08 9.16
C GLU A 474 1.00 -21.57 9.51
N ARG A 475 0.72 -22.46 8.55
CA ARG A 475 0.83 -23.91 8.75
C ARG A 475 2.25 -24.31 9.13
N GLU A 476 3.25 -23.75 8.46
CA GLU A 476 4.66 -24.07 8.75
C GLU A 476 5.12 -23.50 10.09
N ARG A 477 4.69 -22.28 10.46
CA ARG A 477 4.93 -21.72 11.80
C ARG A 477 4.36 -22.63 12.89
N GLN A 478 3.14 -23.13 12.72
CA GLN A 478 2.52 -24.06 13.68
C GLN A 478 3.29 -25.39 13.76
N ARG A 479 3.70 -25.96 12.61
CA ARG A 479 4.52 -27.16 12.57
C ARG A 479 5.81 -26.97 13.37
N LEU A 480 6.59 -25.92 13.08
CA LEU A 480 7.85 -25.63 13.77
C LEU A 480 7.70 -25.39 15.28
N LYS A 481 6.56 -24.84 15.74
CA LYS A 481 6.25 -24.72 17.17
C LYS A 481 5.87 -26.05 17.82
N SER A 482 5.20 -26.92 17.08
CA SER A 482 4.71 -28.22 17.57
C SER A 482 5.73 -29.35 17.50
N THR A 483 6.83 -29.18 16.75
CA THR A 483 7.89 -30.17 16.60
C THR A 483 9.06 -29.85 17.51
N TRP A 484 9.43 -30.79 18.38
CA TRP A 484 10.42 -30.60 19.44
C TRP A 484 11.54 -31.63 19.33
N VAL A 485 12.74 -31.23 19.74
CA VAL A 485 13.86 -32.14 19.96
C VAL A 485 14.26 -32.06 21.42
N THR A 486 14.29 -33.22 22.08
CA THR A 486 14.79 -33.36 23.45
C THR A 486 16.29 -33.68 23.41
N PRO A 487 17.11 -33.21 24.38
CA PRO A 487 18.56 -33.43 24.37
C PRO A 487 19.01 -34.89 24.36
N SER A 488 18.16 -35.81 24.84
CA SER A 488 18.43 -37.25 24.93
C SER A 488 17.98 -38.04 23.70
N ALA A 489 17.25 -37.43 22.76
CA ALA A 489 16.81 -38.12 21.55
C ALA A 489 17.98 -38.39 20.60
N GLU A 490 17.89 -39.46 19.80
CA GLU A 490 18.90 -39.81 18.80
C GLU A 490 19.13 -38.68 17.79
N ALA A 491 18.04 -38.03 17.37
CA ALA A 491 18.06 -36.86 16.49
C ALA A 491 18.79 -35.64 17.09
N ALA A 492 19.01 -35.60 18.41
CA ALA A 492 19.73 -34.50 19.05
C ALA A 492 21.21 -34.47 18.64
N ALA A 493 21.82 -35.62 18.31
CA ALA A 493 23.21 -35.65 17.84
C ALA A 493 23.38 -34.89 16.51
N GLU A 494 22.46 -35.10 15.57
CA GLU A 494 22.40 -34.39 14.30
C GLU A 494 22.21 -32.88 14.51
N VAL A 495 21.21 -32.50 15.31
CA VAL A 495 20.91 -31.09 15.61
C VAL A 495 22.10 -30.39 16.27
N ASN A 496 22.69 -31.01 17.30
CA ASN A 496 23.77 -30.42 18.09
C ASN A 496 25.04 -30.16 17.26
N ALA A 497 25.27 -30.89 16.16
CA ALA A 497 26.40 -30.66 15.27
C ALA A 497 26.34 -29.31 14.53
N HIS A 498 25.15 -28.73 14.40
CA HIS A 498 24.93 -27.43 13.73
C HIS A 498 24.82 -26.25 14.69
N LEU A 499 24.84 -26.49 16.00
CA LEU A 499 24.67 -25.45 17.02
C LEU A 499 26.02 -25.07 17.64
N THR A 500 26.18 -23.79 17.97
CA THR A 500 27.38 -23.31 18.70
C THR A 500 27.48 -23.92 20.09
N ALA A 501 26.32 -24.09 20.74
CA ALA A 501 26.18 -24.71 22.05
C ALA A 501 25.04 -25.75 21.99
N PRO A 502 25.31 -27.02 22.38
CA PRO A 502 24.31 -28.08 22.38
C PRO A 502 23.05 -27.75 23.20
N LEU A 503 21.96 -28.45 22.89
CA LEU A 503 20.70 -28.33 23.61
C LEU A 503 20.85 -28.77 25.08
N SER A 504 20.55 -27.86 26.02
CA SER A 504 20.49 -28.17 27.46
C SER A 504 19.09 -28.59 27.92
N ARG A 505 18.06 -28.23 27.15
CA ARG A 505 16.64 -28.53 27.38
C ARG A 505 15.96 -28.76 26.04
N GLU A 506 14.71 -29.21 26.08
CA GLU A 506 13.88 -29.30 24.88
C GLU A 506 13.79 -27.95 24.15
N ALA A 507 13.81 -28.00 22.83
CA ALA A 507 13.66 -26.83 21.97
C ALA A 507 12.80 -27.19 20.76
N SER A 508 11.90 -26.28 20.40
CA SER A 508 11.12 -26.40 19.18
C SER A 508 11.97 -26.05 17.94
N GLY A 509 11.48 -26.41 16.75
CA GLY A 509 12.10 -25.98 15.50
C GLY A 509 12.15 -24.45 15.39
N GLU A 510 11.11 -23.77 15.87
CA GLU A 510 11.07 -22.31 15.91
C GLU A 510 12.15 -21.73 16.85
N ASP A 511 12.37 -22.34 18.01
CA ASP A 511 13.41 -21.90 18.95
C ASP A 511 14.82 -22.04 18.38
N LEU A 512 15.05 -23.14 17.65
CA LEU A 512 16.31 -23.37 16.94
C LEU A 512 16.53 -22.38 15.81
N LEU A 513 15.48 -22.08 15.02
CA LEU A 513 15.56 -21.13 13.91
C LEU A 513 15.84 -19.69 14.38
N ARG A 514 15.41 -19.35 15.59
CA ARG A 514 15.68 -18.03 16.20
C ARG A 514 17.17 -17.84 16.52
N ARG A 515 17.97 -18.90 16.57
CA ARG A 515 19.42 -18.81 16.78
C ARG A 515 20.12 -18.25 15.54
N PRO A 516 21.08 -17.31 15.70
CA PRO A 516 21.70 -16.62 14.57
C PRO A 516 22.51 -17.53 13.63
N GLU A 517 23.01 -18.66 14.12
CA GLU A 517 23.76 -19.64 13.33
C GLU A 517 22.89 -20.56 12.45
N MET A 518 21.58 -20.60 12.68
CA MET A 518 20.63 -21.50 12.01
C MET A 518 19.87 -20.77 10.91
N THR A 519 19.66 -21.42 9.75
CA THR A 519 18.78 -20.95 8.65
C THR A 519 17.65 -21.95 8.44
N TYR A 520 16.55 -21.54 7.79
CA TYR A 520 15.42 -22.46 7.57
C TYR A 520 15.81 -23.63 6.67
N GLU A 521 16.59 -23.36 5.63
CA GLU A 521 17.17 -24.37 4.74
C GLU A 521 17.95 -25.42 5.54
N LYS A 522 18.88 -24.99 6.41
CA LYS A 522 19.66 -25.93 7.25
C LYS A 522 18.81 -26.65 8.29
N LEU A 523 17.79 -25.99 8.83
CA LEU A 523 16.93 -26.62 9.84
C LEU A 523 16.14 -27.77 9.21
N THR A 524 15.62 -27.59 8.00
CA THR A 524 14.76 -28.56 7.32
C THR A 524 15.51 -29.67 6.60
N THR A 525 16.85 -29.62 6.54
CA THR A 525 17.67 -30.80 6.22
C THR A 525 17.80 -31.78 7.38
N LEU A 526 17.51 -31.34 8.62
CA LEU A 526 17.59 -32.19 9.79
C LEU A 526 16.37 -33.09 9.86
N THR A 527 16.59 -34.39 10.05
CA THR A 527 15.53 -35.40 10.16
C THR A 527 14.32 -34.98 11.02
N PRO A 528 14.48 -34.39 12.23
CA PRO A 528 13.33 -34.02 13.05
C PRO A 528 12.48 -32.89 12.48
N PHE A 529 13.02 -32.05 11.60
CA PHE A 529 12.32 -30.88 11.05
C PHE A 529 12.12 -30.96 9.54
N ALA A 530 12.56 -32.02 8.88
CA ALA A 530 12.26 -32.32 7.49
C ALA A 530 10.76 -32.66 7.27
N PRO A 531 10.24 -32.50 6.04
CA PRO A 531 10.88 -31.91 4.87
C PRO A 531 10.79 -30.37 4.84
N ALA A 532 11.53 -29.74 3.92
CA ALA A 532 11.40 -28.32 3.64
C ALA A 532 10.06 -28.00 2.94
N LEU A 533 9.50 -26.83 3.24
CA LEU A 533 8.37 -26.27 2.51
C LEU A 533 8.78 -25.96 1.06
N THR A 534 7.97 -26.40 0.09
CA THR A 534 8.24 -26.20 -1.35
C THR A 534 7.94 -24.79 -1.85
N ASP A 535 7.09 -24.04 -1.14
CA ASP A 535 6.81 -22.63 -1.42
C ASP A 535 7.95 -21.76 -0.88
N GLU A 536 8.92 -21.45 -1.75
CA GLU A 536 10.12 -20.65 -1.46
C GLU A 536 9.79 -19.30 -0.80
N GLN A 537 8.74 -18.61 -1.24
CA GLN A 537 8.37 -17.31 -0.67
C GLN A 537 7.80 -17.46 0.75
N ALA A 538 7.03 -18.51 1.00
CA ALA A 538 6.54 -18.81 2.33
C ALA A 538 7.69 -19.25 3.25
N ALA A 539 8.63 -20.07 2.75
CA ALA A 539 9.80 -20.53 3.49
C ALA A 539 10.71 -19.36 3.93
N GLU A 540 11.06 -18.45 3.01
CA GLU A 540 11.83 -17.25 3.35
C GLU A 540 11.09 -16.42 4.42
N GLN A 541 9.78 -16.25 4.26
CA GLN A 541 9.02 -15.42 5.17
C GLN A 541 8.84 -16.04 6.56
N VAL A 542 8.75 -17.37 6.65
CA VAL A 542 8.78 -18.08 7.94
C VAL A 542 10.10 -17.78 8.66
N GLU A 543 11.25 -17.89 7.96
CA GLU A 543 12.56 -17.59 8.54
C GLU A 543 12.64 -16.15 9.06
N ILE A 544 12.20 -15.18 8.26
CA ILE A 544 12.24 -13.77 8.63
C ILE A 544 11.32 -13.49 9.81
N GLN A 545 10.08 -13.99 9.80
CA GLN A 545 9.15 -13.74 10.89
C GLN A 545 9.66 -14.31 12.22
N VAL A 546 10.21 -15.53 12.22
CA VAL A 546 10.74 -16.17 13.43
C VAL A 546 11.96 -15.41 13.97
N LYS A 547 12.91 -15.07 13.11
CA LYS A 547 14.15 -14.39 13.53
C LYS A 547 13.93 -12.98 14.04
N TYR A 548 12.94 -12.26 13.50
CA TYR A 548 12.69 -10.86 13.82
C TYR A 548 11.46 -10.62 14.71
N GLU A 549 10.78 -11.67 15.18
CA GLU A 549 9.53 -11.61 15.96
C GLU A 549 9.58 -10.62 17.12
N GLY A 550 10.62 -10.68 17.96
CA GLY A 550 10.74 -9.80 19.12
C GLY A 550 10.93 -8.32 18.75
N TYR A 551 11.64 -8.04 17.66
CA TYR A 551 11.84 -6.68 17.17
C TYR A 551 10.57 -6.14 16.48
N ILE A 552 9.86 -7.02 15.77
CA ILE A 552 8.58 -6.72 15.11
C ILE A 552 7.52 -6.37 16.16
N ALA A 553 7.38 -7.18 17.22
CA ALA A 553 6.42 -6.93 18.30
C ALA A 553 6.66 -5.57 18.98
N ARG A 554 7.93 -5.24 19.28
CA ARG A 554 8.29 -3.94 19.85
C ARG A 554 7.94 -2.78 18.92
N GLN A 555 8.19 -2.91 17.63
CA GLN A 555 7.85 -1.85 16.67
C GLN A 555 6.33 -1.69 16.51
N GLN A 556 5.57 -2.78 16.61
CA GLN A 556 4.11 -2.73 16.59
C GLN A 556 3.55 -1.93 17.78
N ASP A 557 4.08 -2.13 18.99
CA ASP A 557 3.70 -1.35 20.18
C ASP A 557 4.00 0.16 20.02
N GLU A 558 5.08 0.50 19.32
CA GLU A 558 5.43 1.89 19.01
C GLU A 558 4.46 2.50 17.97
N ILE A 559 4.08 1.73 16.94
CA ILE A 559 3.08 2.13 15.94
C ILE A 559 1.73 2.41 16.60
N GLU A 560 1.26 1.54 17.49
CA GLU A 560 -0.03 1.70 18.16
C GLU A 560 -0.11 3.02 18.97
N LYS A 561 0.98 3.40 19.63
CA LYS A 561 1.06 4.67 20.36
C LYS A 561 1.00 5.87 19.42
N GLN A 562 1.68 5.82 18.27
CA GLN A 562 1.66 6.91 17.29
C GLN A 562 0.33 7.01 16.54
N LEU A 563 -0.31 5.89 16.21
CA LEU A 563 -1.63 5.88 15.55
C LEU A 563 -2.68 6.63 16.36
N ARG A 564 -2.58 6.63 17.70
CA ARG A 564 -3.45 7.45 18.55
C ARG A 564 -3.31 8.95 18.25
N ASN A 565 -2.09 9.44 18.04
CA ASN A 565 -1.86 10.83 17.67
C ASN A 565 -2.30 11.12 16.24
N GLU A 566 -2.09 10.17 15.32
CA GLU A 566 -2.51 10.29 13.92
C GLU A 566 -4.04 10.38 13.79
N ASN A 567 -4.77 9.66 14.64
CA ASN A 567 -6.24 9.69 14.68
C ASN A 567 -6.82 10.83 15.52
N THR A 568 -5.98 11.65 16.18
CA THR A 568 -6.44 12.82 16.91
C THR A 568 -6.56 14.00 15.96
N LEU A 569 -7.76 14.21 15.42
CA LEU A 569 -8.04 15.22 14.40
C LEU A 569 -7.94 16.65 14.94
N LEU A 570 -7.47 17.55 14.09
CA LEU A 570 -7.47 18.98 14.29
C LEU A 570 -8.55 19.61 13.39
N PRO A 571 -9.37 20.56 13.90
CA PRO A 571 -10.36 21.23 13.06
C PRO A 571 -9.72 21.98 11.90
N ALA A 572 -10.20 21.76 10.67
CA ALA A 572 -9.63 22.39 9.47
C ALA A 572 -9.65 23.93 9.50
N THR A 573 -10.63 24.51 10.20
CA THR A 573 -10.83 25.96 10.35
C THR A 573 -10.12 26.56 11.57
N LEU A 574 -9.36 25.77 12.34
CA LEU A 574 -8.67 26.24 13.54
C LEU A 574 -7.65 27.34 13.19
N ASP A 575 -7.79 28.51 13.82
CA ASP A 575 -6.74 29.52 13.87
C ASP A 575 -5.88 29.29 15.11
N TYR A 576 -4.63 28.88 14.91
CA TYR A 576 -3.71 28.54 15.99
C TYR A 576 -3.31 29.73 16.87
N ARG A 577 -3.63 30.97 16.47
CA ARG A 577 -3.52 32.16 17.35
C ARG A 577 -4.44 32.07 18.58
N GLN A 578 -5.49 31.26 18.52
CA GLN A 578 -6.42 31.03 19.63
C GLN A 578 -5.89 30.01 20.67
N VAL A 579 -4.78 29.32 20.37
CA VAL A 579 -4.19 28.32 21.27
C VAL A 579 -3.13 28.99 22.15
N SER A 580 -3.49 29.24 23.42
CA SER A 580 -2.58 29.86 24.38
C SER A 580 -1.34 29.00 24.64
N GLY A 581 -0.15 29.60 24.58
CA GLY A 581 1.13 28.97 24.92
C GLY A 581 1.97 28.52 23.72
N LEU A 582 1.44 28.56 22.50
CA LEU A 582 2.24 28.35 21.29
C LEU A 582 3.12 29.56 20.99
N SER A 583 4.34 29.34 20.49
CA SER A 583 5.20 30.41 20.02
C SER A 583 4.70 30.99 18.68
N ASN A 584 5.05 32.24 18.38
CA ASN A 584 4.67 32.88 17.11
C ASN A 584 5.15 32.10 15.88
N GLU A 585 6.35 31.49 15.95
CA GLU A 585 6.86 30.63 14.87
C GLU A 585 5.99 29.39 14.66
N VAL A 586 5.61 28.70 15.75
CA VAL A 586 4.76 27.51 15.69
C VAL A 586 3.35 27.88 15.19
N ILE A 587 2.80 28.99 15.66
CA ILE A 587 1.50 29.50 15.20
C ILE A 587 1.54 29.75 13.68
N ALA A 588 2.57 30.44 13.19
CA ALA A 588 2.73 30.72 11.76
C ALA A 588 2.79 29.41 10.95
N LYS A 589 3.61 28.45 11.38
CA LYS A 589 3.76 27.16 10.71
C LYS A 589 2.47 26.33 10.72
N LEU A 590 1.79 26.21 11.84
CA LEU A 590 0.54 25.45 11.92
C LEU A 590 -0.58 26.11 11.10
N ASN A 591 -0.64 27.45 11.06
CA ASN A 591 -1.60 28.16 10.23
C ASN A 591 -1.29 28.08 8.73
N ASP A 592 -0.01 28.03 8.33
CA ASP A 592 0.41 27.82 6.94
C ASP A 592 0.14 26.38 6.47
N HIS A 593 0.50 25.39 7.29
CA HIS A 593 0.38 23.98 6.93
C HIS A 593 -1.04 23.40 7.10
N LYS A 594 -1.84 23.93 8.04
CA LYS A 594 -3.17 23.42 8.41
C LYS A 594 -3.21 21.89 8.56
N PRO A 595 -2.47 21.31 9.53
CA PRO A 595 -2.42 19.86 9.71
C PRO A 595 -3.80 19.29 10.10
N ALA A 596 -4.16 18.15 9.52
CA ALA A 596 -5.41 17.43 9.77
C ALA A 596 -5.41 16.65 11.10
N SER A 597 -4.23 16.33 11.64
CA SER A 597 -4.08 15.57 12.87
C SER A 597 -2.92 16.05 13.74
N ILE A 598 -2.94 15.68 15.02
CA ILE A 598 -1.80 15.88 15.93
C ILE A 598 -0.56 15.15 15.43
N GLY A 599 -0.72 13.95 14.89
CA GLY A 599 0.37 13.19 14.26
C GLY A 599 1.04 14.02 13.16
N GLN A 600 0.26 14.53 12.21
CA GLN A 600 0.78 15.38 11.14
C GLN A 600 1.43 16.67 11.67
N ALA A 601 0.80 17.34 12.64
CA ALA A 601 1.35 18.54 13.26
C ALA A 601 2.74 18.28 13.87
N SER A 602 2.95 17.11 14.48
CA SER A 602 4.22 16.74 15.12
C SER A 602 5.39 16.56 14.15
N ARG A 603 5.11 16.36 12.85
CA ARG A 603 6.11 16.19 11.80
C ARG A 603 6.54 17.51 11.16
N ILE A 604 5.78 18.59 11.35
CA ILE A 604 6.11 19.89 10.77
C ILE A 604 7.40 20.42 11.41
N SER A 605 8.37 20.75 10.57
CA SER A 605 9.68 21.23 11.01
C SER A 605 9.56 22.45 11.94
N GLY A 606 10.11 22.36 13.15
CA GLY A 606 10.05 23.41 14.17
C GLY A 606 8.84 23.35 15.11
N VAL A 607 7.88 22.45 14.88
CA VAL A 607 6.87 22.12 15.90
C VAL A 607 7.52 21.23 16.96
N THR A 608 7.49 21.68 18.21
CA THR A 608 8.14 20.99 19.31
C THR A 608 7.20 20.01 20.02
N PRO A 609 7.71 18.98 20.73
CA PRO A 609 6.88 18.13 21.58
C PRO A 609 6.03 18.89 22.61
N ALA A 610 6.56 20.02 23.12
CA ALA A 610 5.82 20.91 24.02
C ALA A 610 4.62 21.57 23.31
N ALA A 611 4.79 22.03 22.07
CA ALA A 611 3.68 22.55 21.26
C ALA A 611 2.59 21.50 21.03
N ILE A 612 2.98 20.25 20.78
CA ILE A 612 2.03 19.14 20.65
C ILE A 612 1.27 18.88 21.95
N SER A 613 1.95 18.89 23.10
CA SER A 613 1.28 18.78 24.40
C SER A 613 0.28 19.91 24.63
N ILE A 614 0.63 21.14 24.26
CA ILE A 614 -0.29 22.29 24.35
C ILE A 614 -1.52 22.09 23.47
N LEU A 615 -1.35 21.63 22.22
CA LEU A 615 -2.46 21.32 21.32
C LEU A 615 -3.37 20.23 21.88
N LEU A 616 -2.80 19.15 22.42
CA LEU A 616 -3.56 18.07 23.05
C LEU A 616 -4.37 18.57 24.26
N VAL A 617 -3.78 19.43 25.09
CA VAL A 617 -4.47 20.04 26.23
C VAL A 617 -5.58 21.00 25.76
N TRP A 618 -5.33 21.78 24.71
CA TRP A 618 -6.33 22.68 24.13
C TRP A 618 -7.51 21.91 23.55
N LEU A 619 -7.25 20.85 22.77
CA LEU A 619 -8.30 19.96 22.24
C LEU A 619 -9.14 19.37 23.38
N LYS A 620 -8.49 18.94 24.47
CA LYS A 620 -9.18 18.42 25.65
C LYS A 620 -10.07 19.46 26.34
N LYS A 621 -9.70 20.75 26.31
CA LYS A 621 -10.51 21.85 26.88
C LYS A 621 -11.68 22.27 25.99
N GLN A 622 -11.55 22.14 24.68
CA GLN A 622 -12.57 22.49 23.70
C GLN A 622 -13.64 21.41 23.54
N ALA A 623 -13.33 20.16 23.89
CA ALA A 623 -14.33 19.12 23.97
C ALA A 623 -15.33 19.45 25.10
N PRO A 624 -16.65 19.57 24.82
CA PRO A 624 -17.64 19.71 25.90
C PRO A 624 -17.48 18.51 26.83
N ALA A 625 -17.52 18.75 28.14
CA ALA A 625 -17.19 17.80 29.22
C ALA A 625 -17.62 16.34 28.94
N TYR A 626 -16.80 15.61 28.19
CA TYR A 626 -17.03 14.22 27.85
C TYR A 626 -15.71 13.59 27.41
N GLN A 627 -14.90 13.19 28.38
CA GLN A 627 -14.01 12.05 28.22
C GLN A 627 -14.14 11.18 29.46
N ALA A 628 -15.28 10.50 29.54
CA ALA A 628 -15.30 9.20 30.16
C ALA A 628 -14.36 8.31 29.32
N THR A 629 -13.54 7.48 29.97
CA THR A 629 -12.68 6.50 29.32
C THR A 629 -13.46 5.64 28.30
N HIS A 630 -12.80 5.04 27.30
CA HIS A 630 -13.48 4.19 26.31
C HIS A 630 -14.40 3.13 26.97
N GLN A 631 -13.97 2.60 28.12
CA GLN A 631 -14.75 1.70 28.95
C GLN A 631 -16.01 2.36 29.52
N GLU A 632 -15.91 3.57 30.06
CA GLU A 632 -17.05 4.31 30.61
C GLU A 632 -18.06 4.73 29.54
N GLN A 633 -17.63 5.01 28.31
CA GLN A 633 -18.54 5.31 27.19
C GLN A 633 -19.38 4.08 26.82
N VAL A 634 -18.73 2.93 26.63
CA VAL A 634 -19.43 1.67 26.33
C VAL A 634 -20.38 1.30 27.46
N ILE A 635 -19.97 1.47 28.72
CA ILE A 635 -20.83 1.25 29.90
C ILE A 635 -22.05 2.19 29.87
N THR A 636 -21.84 3.48 29.63
CA THR A 636 -22.92 4.48 29.63
C THR A 636 -23.93 4.20 28.54
N VAL A 637 -23.44 3.89 27.33
CA VAL A 637 -24.27 3.57 26.17
C VAL A 637 -25.03 2.26 26.42
N LEU A 638 -24.38 1.20 26.91
CA LEU A 638 -25.07 -0.05 27.22
C LEU A 638 -26.11 0.10 28.33
N ASN A 639 -25.85 0.90 29.37
CA ASN A 639 -26.84 1.14 30.44
C ASN A 639 -28.07 1.87 29.91
N LYS A 640 -27.87 2.89 29.07
CA LYS A 640 -28.97 3.62 28.42
C LYS A 640 -29.78 2.70 27.51
N LEU A 641 -29.10 1.86 26.74
CA LEU A 641 -29.72 0.94 25.78
C LEU A 641 -30.37 -0.27 26.47
N SER A 642 -29.85 -0.74 27.60
CA SER A 642 -30.47 -1.79 28.42
C SER A 642 -31.85 -1.37 28.94
N LEU A 643 -32.05 -0.06 29.16
CA LEU A 643 -33.35 0.47 29.52
C LEU A 643 -34.35 0.34 28.36
N LEU A 644 -33.90 0.56 27.12
CA LEU A 644 -34.71 0.43 25.91
C LEU A 644 -34.96 -1.04 25.53
N LEU A 645 -34.04 -1.95 25.86
CA LEU A 645 -34.25 -3.38 25.67
C LEU A 645 -35.40 -3.93 26.52
N LYS A 646 -35.75 -3.29 27.65
CA LYS A 646 -36.93 -3.67 28.43
C LYS A 646 -38.22 -3.51 27.64
N ASP A 647 -38.30 -2.50 26.76
CA ASP A 647 -39.46 -2.29 25.90
C ASP A 647 -39.59 -3.40 24.84
N ALA A 648 -38.49 -4.06 24.50
CA ALA A 648 -38.44 -5.27 23.67
C ALA A 648 -38.58 -6.58 24.47
N GLY A 649 -38.92 -6.51 25.76
CA GLY A 649 -39.11 -7.67 26.64
C GLY A 649 -37.82 -8.31 27.16
N ILE A 650 -36.66 -7.66 27.00
CA ILE A 650 -35.35 -8.23 27.36
C ILE A 650 -34.78 -7.47 28.55
N SER A 651 -34.56 -8.19 29.66
CA SER A 651 -33.92 -7.64 30.87
C SER A 651 -32.56 -8.27 31.10
N LEU A 652 -31.51 -7.45 31.08
CA LEU A 652 -30.12 -7.88 31.30
C LEU A 652 -29.71 -7.74 32.76
N THR A 653 -29.13 -8.80 33.33
CA THR A 653 -28.43 -8.75 34.62
C THR A 653 -27.13 -7.96 34.49
N ASP A 654 -26.58 -7.47 35.60
CA ASP A 654 -25.30 -6.75 35.57
C ASP A 654 -24.13 -7.65 35.11
N HIS A 655 -24.21 -8.95 35.39
CA HIS A 655 -23.24 -9.92 34.87
C HIS A 655 -23.28 -9.99 33.34
N GLN A 656 -24.47 -10.12 32.75
CA GLN A 656 -24.64 -10.15 31.29
C GLN A 656 -24.19 -8.85 30.65
N LYS A 657 -24.51 -7.69 31.25
CA LYS A 657 -24.02 -6.40 30.75
C LYS A 657 -22.48 -6.36 30.73
N ASN A 658 -21.83 -6.82 31.79
CA ASN A 658 -20.37 -6.87 31.86
C ASN A 658 -19.77 -7.80 30.80
N GLN A 659 -20.39 -8.96 30.54
CA GLN A 659 -19.96 -9.86 29.47
C GLN A 659 -20.09 -9.20 28.09
N LEU A 660 -21.20 -8.51 27.81
CA LEU A 660 -21.39 -7.78 26.55
C LEU A 660 -20.35 -6.66 26.35
N ILE A 661 -20.05 -5.90 27.42
CA ILE A 661 -19.01 -4.86 27.40
C ILE A 661 -17.64 -5.49 27.11
N ALA A 662 -17.30 -6.58 27.81
CA ALA A 662 -16.04 -7.27 27.62
C ALA A 662 -15.92 -7.84 26.19
N TYR A 663 -16.99 -8.43 25.66
CA TYR A 663 -17.04 -8.89 24.26
C TYR A 663 -16.80 -7.74 23.26
N VAL A 664 -17.48 -6.60 23.41
CA VAL A 664 -17.28 -5.44 22.52
C VAL A 664 -15.84 -4.94 22.58
N ASN A 665 -15.24 -4.92 23.77
CA ASN A 665 -13.84 -4.53 23.93
C ASN A 665 -12.88 -5.53 23.26
N MET A 666 -13.14 -6.83 23.41
CA MET A 666 -12.37 -7.88 22.74
C MET A 666 -12.50 -7.79 21.22
N LEU A 667 -13.73 -7.64 20.71
CA LEU A 667 -14.01 -7.47 19.30
C LEU A 667 -13.28 -6.24 18.76
N HIS A 668 -13.41 -5.09 19.42
CA HIS A 668 -12.71 -3.87 19.01
C HIS A 668 -11.19 -4.03 19.00
N LYS A 669 -10.62 -4.72 20.00
CA LYS A 669 -9.18 -5.00 20.08
C LYS A 669 -8.73 -5.90 18.94
N TRP A 670 -9.38 -7.04 18.75
CA TRP A 670 -9.01 -8.02 17.73
C TRP A 670 -9.29 -7.54 16.31
N ASN A 671 -10.33 -6.73 16.13
CA ASN A 671 -10.68 -6.18 14.82
C ASN A 671 -9.56 -5.32 14.23
N LYS A 672 -8.77 -4.66 15.08
CA LYS A 672 -7.60 -3.87 14.65
C LYS A 672 -6.49 -4.71 14.01
N ALA A 673 -6.37 -5.98 14.41
CA ALA A 673 -5.32 -6.88 13.93
C ALA A 673 -5.80 -7.83 12.82
N TYR A 674 -7.05 -8.30 12.91
CA TYR A 674 -7.53 -9.42 12.07
C TYR A 674 -8.68 -9.07 11.13
N ASN A 675 -9.18 -7.83 11.17
CA ASN A 675 -10.31 -7.32 10.37
C ASN A 675 -11.50 -8.30 10.39
N LEU A 676 -12.01 -8.55 11.59
CA LEU A 676 -13.11 -9.47 11.86
C LEU A 676 -14.49 -8.93 11.44
N THR A 677 -14.68 -7.60 11.46
CA THR A 677 -15.90 -6.88 11.06
C THR A 677 -15.57 -5.51 10.44
N SER A 678 -16.42 -5.02 9.54
CA SER A 678 -16.26 -3.70 8.92
C SER A 678 -16.52 -2.52 9.87
N VAL A 679 -17.29 -2.72 10.94
CA VAL A 679 -17.57 -1.68 11.94
C VAL A 679 -16.36 -1.53 12.87
N ARG A 680 -15.89 -0.29 13.06
CA ARG A 680 -14.67 -0.02 13.85
C ARG A 680 -14.93 0.71 15.16
N ASP A 681 -16.00 1.50 15.22
CA ASP A 681 -16.37 2.26 16.41
C ASP A 681 -17.05 1.35 17.45
N PRO A 682 -16.59 1.31 18.72
CA PRO A 682 -17.18 0.48 19.77
C PRO A 682 -18.66 0.75 20.05
N ASN A 683 -19.13 2.00 19.93
CA ASN A 683 -20.54 2.32 20.16
C ASN A 683 -21.40 1.83 18.99
N GLU A 684 -20.90 1.99 17.75
CA GLU A 684 -21.54 1.37 16.59
C GLU A 684 -21.52 -0.15 16.67
N MET A 685 -20.44 -0.78 17.17
CA MET A 685 -20.44 -2.22 17.44
C MET A 685 -21.54 -2.59 18.43
N LEU A 686 -21.72 -1.81 19.49
CA LEU A 686 -22.75 -2.09 20.48
C LEU A 686 -24.17 -2.00 19.89
N VAL A 687 -24.46 -0.96 19.09
CA VAL A 687 -25.79 -0.81 18.47
C VAL A 687 -25.97 -1.78 17.30
N ARG A 688 -25.09 -1.73 16.29
CA ARG A 688 -25.22 -2.49 15.04
C ARG A 688 -24.92 -3.97 15.22
N HIS A 689 -24.08 -4.38 16.17
CA HIS A 689 -23.76 -5.80 16.36
C HIS A 689 -24.48 -6.40 17.55
N ILE A 690 -24.39 -5.78 18.72
CA ILE A 690 -24.90 -6.40 19.95
C ILE A 690 -26.42 -6.30 20.03
N LEU A 691 -26.99 -5.09 19.95
CA LEU A 691 -28.44 -4.93 20.07
C LEU A 691 -29.19 -5.63 18.93
N ASP A 692 -28.72 -5.46 17.69
CA ASP A 692 -29.30 -6.11 16.50
C ASP A 692 -29.35 -7.64 16.64
N SER A 693 -28.41 -8.23 17.39
CA SER A 693 -28.40 -9.67 17.67
C SER A 693 -29.34 -10.05 18.82
N ILE A 694 -29.36 -9.26 19.90
CA ILE A 694 -30.11 -9.57 21.12
C ILE A 694 -31.63 -9.49 20.91
N VAL A 695 -32.12 -8.54 20.10
CA VAL A 695 -33.58 -8.35 19.88
C VAL A 695 -34.27 -9.58 19.28
N VAL A 696 -33.51 -10.53 18.73
CA VAL A 696 -34.02 -11.79 18.18
C VAL A 696 -34.32 -12.82 19.27
N ALA A 697 -33.69 -12.71 20.45
CA ALA A 697 -33.76 -13.71 21.51
C ALA A 697 -35.18 -14.15 21.90
N PRO A 698 -36.19 -13.26 22.03
CA PRO A 698 -37.56 -13.65 22.39
C PRO A 698 -38.27 -14.53 21.36
N TYR A 699 -37.79 -14.54 20.11
CA TYR A 699 -38.40 -15.27 18.99
C TYR A 699 -37.78 -16.66 18.77
N LEU A 700 -36.66 -16.95 19.44
CA LEU A 700 -35.96 -18.23 19.31
C LEU A 700 -36.65 -19.30 20.15
N GLN A 701 -37.09 -20.38 19.50
CA GLN A 701 -37.67 -21.56 20.14
C GLN A 701 -36.64 -22.70 20.19
N GLY A 702 -36.52 -23.35 21.36
CA GLY A 702 -35.57 -24.43 21.60
C GLY A 702 -34.41 -24.05 22.52
N GLU A 703 -33.49 -24.99 22.68
CA GLU A 703 -32.32 -24.88 23.57
C GLU A 703 -31.00 -25.14 22.84
N ARG A 704 -31.00 -25.82 21.68
CA ARG A 704 -29.79 -26.13 20.92
C ARG A 704 -29.76 -25.41 19.57
N PHE A 705 -28.89 -24.43 19.44
CA PHE A 705 -28.77 -23.58 18.27
C PHE A 705 -27.40 -23.72 17.58
N ILE A 706 -27.38 -23.50 16.27
CA ILE A 706 -26.15 -23.32 15.49
C ILE A 706 -26.18 -21.97 14.76
N ASP A 707 -25.12 -21.18 14.90
CA ASP A 707 -24.90 -19.94 14.16
C ASP A 707 -23.96 -20.21 12.98
N VAL A 708 -24.50 -20.23 11.76
CA VAL A 708 -23.79 -20.63 10.55
C VAL A 708 -23.21 -19.40 9.86
N GLY A 709 -21.90 -19.43 9.60
CA GLY A 709 -21.17 -18.27 9.10
C GLY A 709 -21.07 -17.17 10.15
N THR A 710 -20.93 -17.58 11.42
CA THR A 710 -21.03 -16.71 12.62
C THR A 710 -20.10 -15.49 12.60
N GLY A 711 -19.03 -15.50 11.79
CA GLY A 711 -18.13 -14.37 11.71
C GLY A 711 -17.36 -14.19 13.03
N PRO A 712 -17.36 -12.97 13.62
CA PRO A 712 -16.84 -12.76 14.97
C PRO A 712 -17.77 -13.26 16.10
N GLY A 713 -18.81 -14.05 15.81
CA GLY A 713 -19.74 -14.53 16.83
C GLY A 713 -21.07 -13.79 16.83
N LEU A 714 -21.54 -13.33 15.67
CA LEU A 714 -22.73 -12.50 15.56
C LEU A 714 -23.77 -13.20 14.67
N PRO A 715 -24.94 -13.60 15.21
CA PRO A 715 -25.49 -13.20 16.50
C PRO A 715 -25.17 -14.14 17.68
N GLY A 716 -24.43 -15.23 17.48
CA GLY A 716 -24.29 -16.32 18.45
C GLY A 716 -23.77 -15.93 19.84
N ILE A 717 -22.74 -15.09 19.96
CA ILE A 717 -22.17 -14.66 21.26
C ILE A 717 -23.14 -13.76 22.03
N PRO A 718 -23.72 -12.68 21.45
CA PRO A 718 -24.75 -11.92 22.16
C PRO A 718 -25.93 -12.78 22.61
N LEU A 719 -26.38 -13.73 21.78
CA LEU A 719 -27.48 -14.63 22.11
C LEU A 719 -27.13 -15.58 23.25
N SER A 720 -25.92 -16.16 23.26
CA SER A 720 -25.48 -17.06 24.33
C SER A 720 -25.36 -16.36 25.69
N ILE A 721 -25.05 -15.06 25.71
CA ILE A 721 -25.02 -14.25 26.93
C ILE A 721 -26.43 -13.99 27.47
N VAL A 722 -27.40 -13.69 26.58
CA VAL A 722 -28.78 -13.37 27.02
C VAL A 722 -29.64 -14.60 27.26
N ARG A 723 -29.29 -15.75 26.67
CA ARG A 723 -29.92 -17.06 26.85
C ARG A 723 -28.93 -18.09 27.41
N PRO A 724 -28.47 -17.93 28.67
CA PRO A 724 -27.50 -18.86 29.27
C PRO A 724 -28.00 -20.30 29.39
N GLU A 725 -29.32 -20.51 29.32
CA GLU A 725 -29.96 -21.83 29.32
C GLU A 725 -29.84 -22.59 27.98
N ALA A 726 -29.51 -21.90 26.89
CA ALA A 726 -29.39 -22.49 25.57
C ALA A 726 -27.92 -22.66 25.15
N HIS A 727 -27.64 -23.70 24.37
CA HIS A 727 -26.33 -24.01 23.80
C HIS A 727 -26.21 -23.51 22.36
N PHE A 728 -25.08 -22.86 22.04
CA PHE A 728 -24.82 -22.29 20.71
C PHE A 728 -23.52 -22.84 20.08
N THR A 729 -23.65 -23.60 19.01
CA THR A 729 -22.51 -23.97 18.17
C THR A 729 -22.21 -22.82 17.21
N LEU A 730 -20.97 -22.32 17.20
CA LEU A 730 -20.54 -21.15 16.42
C LEU A 730 -19.65 -21.62 15.26
N LEU A 731 -20.23 -21.70 14.07
CA LEU A 731 -19.61 -22.34 12.90
C LEU A 731 -19.07 -21.31 11.91
N ASP A 732 -17.76 -21.34 11.63
CA ASP A 732 -17.13 -20.55 10.57
C ASP A 732 -16.00 -21.33 9.90
N SER A 733 -15.82 -21.16 8.59
CA SER A 733 -14.74 -21.84 7.84
C SER A 733 -13.37 -21.18 8.04
N LEU A 734 -13.33 -19.90 8.44
CA LEU A 734 -12.10 -19.14 8.59
C LEU A 734 -11.49 -19.33 9.99
N GLY A 735 -10.32 -19.97 10.06
CA GLY A 735 -9.63 -20.24 11.31
C GLY A 735 -9.33 -18.99 12.17
N LYS A 736 -9.10 -17.81 11.56
CA LYS A 736 -8.88 -16.57 12.32
C LYS A 736 -10.08 -16.16 13.17
N ARG A 737 -11.30 -16.39 12.67
CA ARG A 737 -12.55 -16.09 13.37
C ARG A 737 -12.79 -17.09 14.49
N VAL A 738 -12.60 -18.37 14.23
CA VAL A 738 -12.75 -19.42 15.25
C VAL A 738 -11.74 -19.25 16.40
N ARG A 739 -10.51 -18.82 16.12
CA ARG A 739 -9.54 -18.46 17.18
C ARG A 739 -10.01 -17.30 18.05
N PHE A 740 -10.57 -16.26 17.45
CA PHE A 740 -11.18 -15.16 18.20
C PHE A 740 -12.31 -15.67 19.10
N LEU A 741 -13.19 -16.52 18.57
CA LEU A 741 -14.29 -17.11 19.32
C LEU A 741 -13.83 -17.96 20.51
N ARG A 742 -12.78 -18.77 20.34
CA ARG A 742 -12.18 -19.54 21.45
C ARG A 742 -11.60 -18.63 22.53
N GLN A 743 -10.99 -17.50 22.13
CA GLN A 743 -10.51 -16.52 23.11
C GLN A 743 -11.70 -15.89 23.86
N VAL A 744 -12.78 -15.54 23.16
CA VAL A 744 -14.01 -15.00 23.78
C VAL A 744 -14.62 -16.01 24.75
N GLN A 745 -14.73 -17.28 24.35
CA GLN A 745 -15.22 -18.37 25.20
C GLN A 745 -14.44 -18.44 26.51
N HIS A 746 -13.11 -18.43 26.43
CA HIS A 746 -12.24 -18.50 27.60
C HIS A 746 -12.35 -17.25 28.50
N GLU A 747 -12.24 -16.07 27.92
CA GLU A 747 -12.20 -14.80 28.66
C GLU A 747 -13.54 -14.50 29.35
N LEU A 748 -14.65 -14.77 28.67
CA LEU A 748 -16.00 -14.50 29.18
C LEU A 748 -16.60 -15.67 29.95
N LYS A 749 -15.90 -16.82 29.99
CA LYS A 749 -16.33 -18.06 30.63
C LYS A 749 -17.71 -18.52 30.15
N LEU A 750 -17.90 -18.52 28.83
CA LEU A 750 -19.14 -18.98 28.20
C LEU A 750 -19.08 -20.50 28.03
N GLU A 751 -19.69 -21.24 28.96
CA GLU A 751 -19.75 -22.70 28.91
C GLU A 751 -20.81 -23.21 27.92
N ASN A 752 -21.75 -22.36 27.51
CA ASN A 752 -22.86 -22.69 26.62
C ASN A 752 -22.58 -22.39 25.14
N ILE A 753 -21.30 -22.27 24.75
CA ILE A 753 -20.92 -22.08 23.34
C ILE A 753 -19.88 -23.10 22.90
N GLU A 754 -19.86 -23.40 21.60
CA GLU A 754 -18.89 -24.30 20.98
C GLU A 754 -18.36 -23.72 19.65
N PRO A 755 -17.17 -23.10 19.64
CA PRO A 755 -16.56 -22.60 18.40
C PRO A 755 -15.99 -23.73 17.53
N VAL A 756 -16.52 -23.87 16.32
CA VAL A 756 -16.13 -24.93 15.37
C VAL A 756 -15.59 -24.32 14.07
N GLN A 757 -14.43 -24.82 13.63
CA GLN A 757 -13.88 -24.54 12.32
C GLN A 757 -14.26 -25.64 11.34
N SER A 758 -15.27 -25.39 10.49
CA SER A 758 -15.69 -26.30 9.42
C SER A 758 -16.49 -25.55 8.38
N ARG A 759 -16.60 -26.12 7.18
CA ARG A 759 -17.67 -25.77 6.24
C ARG A 759 -18.99 -26.41 6.71
N VAL A 760 -20.11 -25.82 6.32
CA VAL A 760 -21.43 -26.25 6.81
C VAL A 760 -21.85 -27.59 6.24
N GLU A 761 -21.47 -27.84 4.99
CA GLU A 761 -21.71 -29.07 4.24
C GLU A 761 -20.97 -30.27 4.83
N GLU A 762 -19.88 -30.01 5.56
CA GLU A 762 -19.03 -31.02 6.20
C GLU A 762 -19.37 -31.22 7.69
N PHE A 763 -20.21 -30.36 8.27
CA PHE A 763 -20.53 -30.41 9.69
C PHE A 763 -21.61 -31.47 9.97
N PRO A 764 -21.40 -32.38 10.94
CA PRO A 764 -22.36 -33.45 11.24
C PRO A 764 -23.67 -32.88 11.82
N SER A 765 -24.79 -33.53 11.50
CA SER A 765 -26.12 -33.13 11.95
C SER A 765 -26.55 -33.74 13.28
N GLU A 766 -25.79 -34.65 13.87
CA GLU A 766 -26.17 -35.33 15.11
C GLU A 766 -25.44 -34.79 16.35
N PRO A 767 -26.17 -34.49 17.45
CA PRO A 767 -27.63 -34.43 17.55
C PRO A 767 -28.20 -33.18 16.85
N PRO A 768 -29.43 -33.27 16.29
CA PRO A 768 -30.04 -32.21 15.50
C PRO A 768 -30.25 -30.92 16.30
N PHE A 769 -30.26 -29.79 15.60
CA PHE A 769 -30.47 -28.47 16.19
C PHE A 769 -31.96 -28.09 16.23
N ASP A 770 -32.37 -27.37 17.26
CA ASP A 770 -33.70 -26.76 17.35
C ASP A 770 -33.78 -25.50 16.47
N GLY A 771 -32.64 -24.84 16.25
CA GLY A 771 -32.57 -23.62 15.45
C GLY A 771 -31.25 -23.43 14.71
N VAL A 772 -31.34 -23.13 13.42
CA VAL A 772 -30.23 -22.66 12.59
C VAL A 772 -30.36 -21.16 12.44
N ILE A 773 -29.41 -20.42 13.01
CA ILE A 773 -29.39 -18.96 13.02
C ILE A 773 -28.36 -18.47 12.00
N SER A 774 -28.70 -17.38 11.31
CA SER A 774 -27.76 -16.74 10.41
C SER A 774 -27.99 -15.24 10.27
N ARG A 775 -26.88 -14.51 10.13
CA ARG A 775 -26.86 -13.08 9.81
C ARG A 775 -25.97 -12.83 8.60
N ALA A 776 -26.57 -12.38 7.51
CA ALA A 776 -25.87 -12.00 6.28
C ALA A 776 -24.95 -13.10 5.68
N PHE A 777 -25.30 -14.38 5.86
CA PHE A 777 -24.55 -15.51 5.33
C PHE A 777 -24.83 -15.78 3.85
N ALA A 778 -26.11 -15.82 3.48
CA ALA A 778 -26.56 -16.16 2.13
C ALA A 778 -27.99 -15.64 1.86
N SER A 779 -28.49 -15.91 0.66
CA SER A 779 -29.93 -15.80 0.37
C SER A 779 -30.72 -16.82 1.21
N LEU A 780 -32.03 -16.60 1.41
CA LEU A 780 -32.88 -17.56 2.15
C LEU A 780 -32.86 -18.95 1.50
N ASN A 781 -32.90 -19.00 0.16
CA ASN A 781 -32.81 -20.24 -0.60
C ASN A 781 -31.49 -20.99 -0.34
N ASP A 782 -30.35 -20.29 -0.44
CA ASP A 782 -29.05 -20.90 -0.21
C ASP A 782 -28.90 -21.37 1.25
N MET A 783 -29.40 -20.58 2.20
CA MET A 783 -29.36 -20.93 3.63
C MET A 783 -30.10 -22.23 3.90
N VAL A 784 -31.35 -22.39 3.42
CA VAL A 784 -32.09 -23.65 3.66
C VAL A 784 -31.47 -24.81 2.90
N SER A 785 -30.94 -24.57 1.70
CA SER A 785 -30.30 -25.61 0.88
C SER A 785 -29.01 -26.16 1.54
N TRP A 786 -28.11 -25.27 1.96
CA TRP A 786 -26.82 -25.67 2.54
C TRP A 786 -26.95 -26.23 3.96
N CYS A 787 -28.01 -25.87 4.67
CA CYS A 787 -28.20 -26.23 6.07
C CYS A 787 -29.36 -27.22 6.30
N HIS A 788 -29.94 -27.80 5.24
CA HIS A 788 -31.14 -28.66 5.33
C HIS A 788 -30.96 -29.85 6.27
N HIS A 789 -29.73 -30.35 6.43
CA HIS A 789 -29.40 -31.51 7.26
C HIS A 789 -29.29 -31.19 8.76
N LEU A 790 -29.14 -29.92 9.14
CA LEU A 790 -28.84 -29.53 10.53
C LEU A 790 -30.05 -29.53 11.49
N PRO A 791 -31.22 -28.96 11.13
CA PRO A 791 -32.36 -28.92 12.05
C PRO A 791 -33.08 -30.27 12.12
N GLY A 792 -33.65 -30.58 13.28
CA GLY A 792 -34.57 -31.72 13.42
C GLY A 792 -35.93 -31.45 12.78
N GLU A 793 -36.86 -32.41 12.82
CA GLU A 793 -38.21 -32.25 12.23
C GLU A 793 -39.01 -31.04 12.74
N GLN A 794 -38.73 -30.58 13.97
CA GLN A 794 -39.36 -29.40 14.57
C GLN A 794 -38.44 -28.16 14.56
N GLY A 795 -37.24 -28.29 13.96
CA GLY A 795 -36.25 -27.24 13.93
C GLY A 795 -36.63 -26.11 12.97
N ARG A 796 -36.12 -24.92 13.25
CA ARG A 796 -36.42 -23.70 12.49
C ARG A 796 -35.15 -23.04 11.97
N PHE A 797 -35.28 -22.31 10.88
CA PHE A 797 -34.26 -21.37 10.44
C PHE A 797 -34.65 -19.95 10.88
N TYR A 798 -33.68 -19.21 11.42
CA TYR A 798 -33.81 -17.84 11.89
C TYR A 798 -32.85 -16.95 11.08
N ALA A 799 -33.37 -16.29 10.06
CA ALA A 799 -32.59 -15.45 9.17
C ALA A 799 -32.78 -13.96 9.50
N LEU A 800 -31.68 -13.30 9.91
CA LEU A 800 -31.67 -11.85 10.17
C LEU A 800 -31.43 -11.09 8.86
N LYS A 801 -32.36 -10.20 8.48
CA LYS A 801 -32.35 -9.43 7.23
C LYS A 801 -32.48 -7.92 7.49
N GLY A 802 -31.76 -7.13 6.69
CA GLY A 802 -31.73 -5.67 6.80
C GLY A 802 -32.91 -4.95 6.16
N GLN A 803 -33.67 -5.64 5.31
CA GLN A 803 -34.89 -5.14 4.65
C GLN A 803 -35.89 -6.30 4.54
N MET A 804 -37.15 -6.01 4.25
CA MET A 804 -38.17 -7.04 4.02
C MET A 804 -37.76 -7.86 2.78
N PRO A 805 -37.49 -9.17 2.92
CA PRO A 805 -36.88 -9.95 1.84
C PRO A 805 -37.94 -10.62 0.96
N GLU A 806 -38.86 -9.84 0.39
CA GLU A 806 -39.99 -10.38 -0.40
C GLU A 806 -39.51 -11.26 -1.57
N ASP A 807 -38.50 -10.79 -2.30
CA ASP A 807 -37.92 -11.53 -3.44
C ASP A 807 -37.27 -12.86 -3.00
N GLU A 808 -36.57 -12.85 -1.86
CA GLU A 808 -35.95 -14.08 -1.34
C GLU A 808 -36.98 -15.07 -0.80
N ILE A 809 -38.09 -14.56 -0.23
CA ILE A 809 -39.21 -15.39 0.23
C ILE A 809 -39.89 -16.08 -0.95
N ALA A 810 -40.03 -15.39 -2.09
CA ALA A 810 -40.61 -15.96 -3.30
C ALA A 810 -39.74 -17.07 -3.93
N LEU A 811 -38.45 -17.11 -3.61
CA LEU A 811 -37.48 -18.08 -4.13
C LEU A 811 -37.23 -19.26 -3.18
N LEU A 812 -37.93 -19.33 -2.04
CA LEU A 812 -37.80 -20.46 -1.12
C LEU A 812 -38.31 -21.76 -1.78
N PRO A 813 -37.60 -22.90 -1.64
CA PRO A 813 -38.07 -24.18 -2.14
C PRO A 813 -39.41 -24.60 -1.51
N GLU A 814 -40.23 -25.35 -2.26
CA GLU A 814 -41.59 -25.74 -1.84
C GLU A 814 -41.60 -26.60 -0.56
N GLU A 815 -40.48 -27.25 -0.23
CA GLU A 815 -40.32 -28.03 1.00
C GLU A 815 -40.21 -27.14 2.25
N TYR A 816 -40.13 -25.82 2.10
CA TYR A 816 -40.01 -24.88 3.21
C TYR A 816 -41.13 -23.85 3.17
N GLN A 817 -41.56 -23.41 4.34
CA GLN A 817 -42.52 -22.31 4.47
C GLN A 817 -42.02 -21.28 5.48
N VAL A 818 -42.27 -20.01 5.18
CA VAL A 818 -42.08 -18.91 6.12
C VAL A 818 -43.19 -19.00 7.17
N GLU A 819 -42.82 -19.30 8.41
CA GLU A 819 -43.76 -19.35 9.53
C GLU A 819 -44.11 -17.94 10.03
N SER A 820 -43.14 -17.03 10.04
CA SER A 820 -43.37 -15.63 10.36
C SER A 820 -42.27 -14.73 9.83
N VAL A 821 -42.62 -13.47 9.54
CA VAL A 821 -41.66 -12.38 9.33
C VAL A 821 -41.91 -11.31 10.38
N VAL A 822 -40.94 -11.10 11.25
CA VAL A 822 -41.07 -10.15 12.37
C VAL A 822 -40.24 -8.91 12.06
N LYS A 823 -40.89 -7.75 12.03
CA LYS A 823 -40.18 -6.47 11.98
C LYS A 823 -39.62 -6.16 13.37
N LEU A 824 -38.31 -6.10 13.49
CA LEU A 824 -37.58 -5.86 14.73
C LEU A 824 -37.37 -4.36 14.92
N GLN A 825 -37.66 -3.85 16.11
CA GLN A 825 -37.24 -2.51 16.51
C GLN A 825 -35.92 -2.62 17.28
N VAL A 826 -34.83 -2.13 16.68
CA VAL A 826 -33.52 -2.08 17.33
C VAL A 826 -33.33 -0.68 17.93
N PRO A 827 -33.17 -0.57 19.26
CA PRO A 827 -32.97 0.72 19.90
C PRO A 827 -31.75 1.46 19.33
N ALA A 828 -31.93 2.75 19.03
CA ALA A 828 -30.89 3.66 18.52
C ALA A 828 -30.29 3.28 17.14
N LEU A 829 -30.93 2.39 16.39
CA LEU A 829 -30.55 2.08 15.02
C LEU A 829 -31.61 2.62 14.04
N ASP A 830 -31.23 3.62 13.25
CA ASP A 830 -32.07 4.10 12.15
C ASP A 830 -31.92 3.14 10.96
N GLY A 831 -32.78 2.13 10.90
CA GLY A 831 -32.84 1.18 9.80
C GLY A 831 -33.83 0.05 10.06
N GLU A 832 -34.46 -0.47 9.00
CA GLU A 832 -35.35 -1.62 9.15
C GLU A 832 -34.56 -2.89 9.47
N ARG A 833 -35.16 -3.77 10.27
CA ARG A 833 -34.63 -5.10 10.57
C ARG A 833 -35.77 -6.09 10.59
N HIS A 834 -35.55 -7.24 9.98
CA HIS A 834 -36.53 -8.30 9.91
C HIS A 834 -35.89 -9.63 10.34
N LEU A 835 -36.65 -10.40 11.12
CA LEU A 835 -36.37 -11.80 11.38
C LEU A 835 -37.34 -12.64 10.54
N VAL A 836 -36.80 -13.47 9.65
CA VAL A 836 -37.58 -14.46 8.92
C VAL A 836 -37.43 -15.80 9.63
N VAL A 837 -38.54 -16.38 10.05
CA VAL A 837 -38.60 -17.72 10.66
C VAL A 837 -39.15 -18.69 9.63
N ILE A 838 -38.36 -19.71 9.31
CA ILE A 838 -38.69 -20.71 8.28
C ILE A 838 -38.73 -22.08 8.94
N LYS A 839 -39.68 -22.92 8.52
CA LYS A 839 -39.76 -24.33 8.91
C LYS A 839 -39.89 -25.22 7.68
N ALA A 840 -39.43 -26.45 7.78
CA ALA A 840 -39.71 -27.46 6.79
C ALA A 840 -41.20 -27.81 6.80
N ASN A 841 -41.78 -28.01 5.62
CA ASN A 841 -43.10 -28.60 5.46
C ASN A 841 -43.01 -30.07 5.84
N LYS A 842 -43.91 -30.53 6.71
CA LYS A 842 -44.07 -31.97 6.95
C LYS A 842 -44.51 -32.60 5.62
N ILE A 843 -43.62 -33.38 5.02
CA ILE A 843 -43.95 -34.26 3.89
C ILE A 843 -44.83 -35.40 4.38
#